data_AF-A0A2D4KA79-F1
#
_entry.id   AF-A0A2D4KA79-F1
#
_cell.length_a   1.000
_cell.length_b   1.000
_cell.length_c   1.000
_cell.angle_alpha   90.00
_cell.angle_beta   90.00
_cell.angle_gamma   90.00
#
_symmetry.space_group_name_H-M   'P 1'
#
loop_
_entity.id
_entity.type
_entity.pdbx_description
1 polymer ?
#
loop_
_entity_poly.entity_id
_entity_poly.type
_entity_poly.pdbx_seq_one_letter_code
_entity_poly.pdbx_strand_id
1 'polypeptide(L)'
;MSKSISQFESLNRELQERCRILENTKLQVEKDCFQLQGALEVERRDRSHGSEIIGELQARITSLQEEIKGVKNNLERVEEERKKAQDMLNHSEKEKNNLEIDLNYKLKMVQQHLEQEINEHNINKAQLTDKHQSIEEAKSVAMYEIEKKVKEERAAREKAENRIVQIEKQCSMLDFDLKQSQQKIEHLTEQKERLEDDVKNLALQLEHEINKRVMTQNELKMHAIEADSLKSSEKQLKQEINALLEAKRLAEFELALLAKQYRGNEGQMRELQDQLEAEQYFSTLYKTQVKELKEEIEEKNKETQKKIQELLNEKEAVVTQLDLAETKAESEQLARALLEEQYFELTQESKKAASRNRQEITDKDNIVSRLEETNNTLTKDVAFLTKENSDLNGNIKKLEEEYILKKEEEFNIIRTQYEKNLNNERTLKTQAVNKLAEIMNRKDFKLDRKKVNMQDFKKKEKENRKLQLELNQEKEKFNQMVIKYQKELNEMQAQLVEESTYRNELQMQLDSKESDIEQLRSKILDLQQGMDSTSVASLQADEADGSVTESRIEGWLSIPNKGNIKRYGWKKQYVVVSSRKILFYNDEQDKEQSNPCMVLDIDKLFHVRPVTQGDVYRAETEEIPKIFQVKRLLAQFVRLVNVYL
;
A
#
# COMPACT_ATOMS: atom_id res chain seq x y z
N MET A 1 36.08 23.39 36.06
CA MET A 1 35.71 24.01 34.77
C MET A 1 35.70 23.01 33.61
N SER A 2 36.78 22.27 33.31
CA SER A 2 36.84 21.35 32.16
C SER A 2 35.74 20.25 32.12
N LYS A 3 35.41 19.61 33.25
CA LYS A 3 34.34 18.59 33.32
C LYS A 3 32.95 19.14 32.98
N SER A 4 32.61 20.33 33.48
CA SER A 4 31.33 20.98 33.22
C SER A 4 31.20 21.39 31.75
N ILE A 5 32.28 21.89 31.15
CA ILE A 5 32.31 22.25 29.71
C ILE A 5 32.06 21.01 28.84
N SER A 6 32.69 19.88 29.15
CA SER A 6 32.46 18.62 28.44
C SER A 6 31.02 18.11 28.57
N GLN A 7 30.40 18.25 29.76
CA GLN A 7 28.98 17.92 29.95
C GLN A 7 28.06 18.84 29.15
N PHE A 8 28.33 20.14 29.12
CA PHE A 8 27.57 21.09 28.30
C PHE A 8 27.71 20.83 26.80
N GLU A 9 28.90 20.45 26.32
CA GLU A 9 29.11 20.06 24.92
C GLU A 9 28.36 18.77 24.54
N SER A 10 28.25 17.82 25.47
CA SER A 10 27.45 16.60 25.27
C SER A 10 25.97 16.94 25.19
N LEU A 11 25.47 17.74 26.13
CA LEU A 11 24.07 18.17 26.17
C LEU A 11 23.70 19.01 24.93
N ASN A 12 24.61 19.88 24.49
CA ASN A 12 24.41 20.69 23.28
C ASN A 12 24.36 19.81 22.02
N ARG A 13 25.18 18.75 21.94
CA ARG A 13 25.11 17.77 20.84
C ARG A 13 23.79 16.99 20.85
N GLU A 14 23.32 16.56 22.02
CA GLU A 14 22.02 15.88 22.15
C GLU A 14 20.86 16.80 21.76
N LEU A 15 20.91 18.08 22.15
CA LEU A 15 19.91 19.08 21.78
C LEU A 15 19.91 19.33 20.26
N GLN A 16 21.09 19.46 19.64
CA GLN A 16 21.20 19.61 18.19
C GLN A 16 20.63 18.42 17.43
N GLU A 17 20.89 17.19 17.89
CA GLU A 17 20.32 15.98 17.27
C GLU A 17 18.80 15.92 17.46
N ARG A 18 18.28 16.29 18.64
CA ARG A 18 16.82 16.39 18.85
C ARG A 18 16.17 17.45 17.96
N CYS A 19 16.80 18.62 17.79
CA CYS A 19 16.32 19.66 16.88
C CYS A 19 16.29 19.15 15.43
N ARG A 20 17.34 18.45 14.98
CA ARG A 20 17.39 17.85 13.65
C ARG A 20 16.28 16.80 13.43
N ILE A 21 16.03 15.95 14.42
CA ILE A 21 14.94 14.96 14.35
C ILE A 21 13.57 15.66 14.32
N LEU A 22 13.38 16.73 15.10
CA LEU A 22 12.16 17.53 15.09
C LEU A 22 11.94 18.23 13.74
N GLU A 23 12.97 18.80 13.13
CA GLU A 23 12.89 19.41 11.80
C GLU A 23 12.54 18.39 10.72
N ASN A 24 13.14 17.20 10.76
CA ASN A 24 12.81 16.12 9.84
C ASN A 24 11.36 15.64 10.02
N THR A 25 10.92 15.47 11.27
CA THR A 25 9.53 15.10 11.59
C THR A 25 8.56 16.18 11.12
N LYS A 26 8.87 17.47 11.34
CA LYS A 26 8.06 18.60 10.86
C LYS A 26 7.95 18.58 9.34
N LEU A 27 9.07 18.41 8.62
CA LEU A 27 9.08 18.36 7.16
C LEU A 27 8.27 17.17 6.63
N GLN A 28 8.31 16.03 7.33
CA GLN A 28 7.50 14.87 6.97
C GLN A 28 6.01 15.16 7.15
N VAL A 29 5.61 15.73 8.29
CA VAL A 29 4.22 16.12 8.53
C VAL A 29 3.73 17.17 7.52
N GLU A 30 4.57 18.14 7.15
CA GLU A 30 4.23 19.12 6.11
C GLU A 30 3.99 18.44 4.75
N LYS A 31 4.82 17.46 4.37
CA LYS A 31 4.60 16.66 3.15
C LYS A 31 3.29 15.88 3.21
N ASP A 32 3.01 15.24 4.33
CA ASP A 32 1.79 14.46 4.51
C ASP A 32 0.55 15.38 4.46
N CYS A 33 0.62 16.58 5.04
CA CYS A 33 -0.43 17.61 4.91
C CYS A 33 -0.67 18.01 3.46
N PHE A 34 0.38 18.27 2.68
CA PHE A 34 0.23 18.60 1.25
C PHE A 34 -0.36 17.44 0.45
N GLN A 35 0.03 16.20 0.73
CA GLN A 35 -0.55 15.02 0.07
C GLN A 35 -2.03 14.86 0.39
N LEU A 36 -2.41 15.00 1.67
CA LEU A 36 -3.81 14.94 2.09
C LEU A 36 -4.65 16.07 1.49
N GLN A 37 -4.08 17.27 1.37
CA GLN A 37 -4.75 18.40 0.73
C GLN A 37 -4.97 18.14 -0.77
N GLY A 38 -3.97 17.58 -1.46
CA GLY A 38 -4.12 17.15 -2.85
C GLY A 38 -5.20 16.07 -3.03
N ALA A 39 -5.23 15.07 -2.16
CA ALA A 39 -6.26 14.03 -2.17
C ALA A 39 -7.67 14.62 -1.94
N LEU A 40 -7.80 15.57 -1.01
CA LEU A 40 -9.07 16.26 -0.74
C LEU A 40 -9.56 17.07 -1.95
N GLU A 41 -8.66 17.74 -2.68
CA GLU A 41 -9.03 18.49 -3.88
C GLU A 41 -9.46 17.58 -5.04
N VAL A 42 -8.86 16.39 -5.17
CA VAL A 42 -9.31 15.38 -6.13
C VAL A 42 -10.70 14.89 -5.75
N GLU A 43 -10.91 14.49 -4.50
CA GLU A 43 -12.22 14.02 -4.01
C GLU A 43 -13.33 15.08 -4.16
N ARG A 44 -12.99 16.37 -4.03
CA ARG A 44 -13.93 17.47 -4.28
C ARG A 44 -14.27 17.60 -5.77
N ARG A 45 -13.28 17.46 -6.66
CA ARG A 45 -13.51 17.48 -8.11
C ARG A 45 -14.36 16.31 -8.55
N ASP A 46 -14.06 15.11 -8.06
CA ASP A 46 -14.81 13.89 -8.41
C ASP A 46 -16.25 13.98 -7.92
N ARG A 47 -16.49 14.52 -6.72
CA ARG A 47 -17.85 14.80 -6.24
C ARG A 47 -18.59 15.86 -7.06
N SER A 48 -17.91 16.93 -7.46
CA SER A 48 -18.51 17.96 -8.34
C SER A 48 -18.93 17.34 -9.67
N HIS A 49 -18.03 16.58 -10.30
CA HIS A 49 -18.30 15.90 -11.55
C HIS A 49 -19.42 14.86 -11.42
N GLY A 50 -19.44 14.09 -10.33
CA GLY A 50 -20.53 13.19 -10.01
C GLY A 50 -21.88 13.92 -9.88
N SER A 51 -21.89 15.10 -9.27
CA SER A 51 -23.10 15.93 -9.17
C SER A 51 -23.57 16.49 -10.51
N GLU A 52 -22.64 16.86 -11.40
CA GLU A 52 -22.95 17.29 -12.78
C GLU A 52 -23.59 16.15 -13.57
N ILE A 53 -23.00 14.95 -13.53
CA ILE A 53 -23.54 13.75 -14.20
C ILE A 53 -24.95 13.44 -13.67
N ILE A 54 -25.17 13.52 -12.35
CA ILE A 54 -26.49 13.31 -11.77
C ILE A 54 -27.49 14.35 -12.30
N GLY A 55 -27.09 15.61 -12.40
CA GLY A 55 -27.91 16.68 -12.98
C GLY A 55 -28.29 16.43 -14.44
N GLU A 56 -27.32 16.03 -15.27
CA GLU A 56 -27.55 15.69 -16.68
C GLU A 56 -28.49 14.48 -16.83
N LEU A 57 -28.30 13.43 -16.03
CA LEU A 57 -29.17 12.26 -16.03
C LEU A 57 -30.60 12.62 -15.58
N GLN A 58 -30.75 13.49 -14.58
CA GLN A 58 -32.06 13.97 -14.15
C GLN A 58 -32.76 14.79 -15.25
N ALA A 59 -32.04 15.69 -15.92
CA ALA A 59 -32.59 16.46 -17.04
C ALA A 59 -33.04 15.54 -18.20
N ARG A 60 -32.24 14.52 -18.51
CA ARG A 60 -32.59 13.53 -19.53
C ARG A 60 -33.82 12.70 -19.15
N ILE A 61 -33.95 12.31 -17.89
CA ILE A 61 -35.14 11.62 -17.38
C ILE A 61 -36.38 12.51 -17.54
N THR A 62 -36.30 13.79 -17.19
CA THR A 62 -37.42 14.73 -17.35
C THR A 62 -37.82 14.88 -18.81
N SER A 63 -36.86 15.06 -19.72
CA SER A 63 -37.11 15.15 -21.17
C SER A 63 -37.79 13.88 -21.71
N LEU A 64 -37.30 12.68 -21.35
CA LEU A 64 -37.93 11.42 -21.75
C LEU A 64 -39.34 11.25 -21.17
N GLN A 65 -39.58 11.72 -19.95
CA GLN A 65 -40.92 11.70 -19.36
C GLN A 65 -41.90 12.61 -20.12
N GLU A 66 -41.44 13.77 -20.59
CA GLU A 66 -42.22 14.68 -21.43
C GLU A 66 -42.50 14.07 -22.81
N GLU A 67 -41.51 13.43 -23.44
CA GLU A 67 -41.68 12.71 -24.70
C GLU A 67 -42.70 11.57 -24.57
N ILE A 68 -42.60 10.74 -23.53
CA ILE A 68 -43.58 9.67 -23.25
C ILE A 68 -44.99 10.25 -23.09
N LYS A 69 -45.12 11.38 -22.41
CA LYS A 69 -46.42 12.07 -22.27
C LYS A 69 -46.93 12.56 -23.62
N GLY A 70 -46.06 13.12 -24.46
CA GLY A 70 -46.38 13.54 -25.82
C GLY A 70 -46.85 12.38 -26.69
N VAL A 71 -46.14 11.24 -26.67
CA VAL A 71 -46.51 10.03 -27.41
C VAL A 71 -47.84 9.47 -26.94
N LYS A 72 -48.11 9.43 -25.63
CA LYS A 72 -49.40 8.98 -25.09
C LYS A 72 -50.56 9.86 -25.58
N ASN A 73 -50.42 11.18 -25.53
CA ASN A 73 -51.46 12.10 -26.02
C ASN A 73 -51.70 11.92 -27.52
N ASN A 74 -50.63 11.72 -28.31
CA ASN A 74 -50.74 11.46 -29.74
C ASN A 74 -51.44 10.13 -30.02
N LEU A 75 -51.14 9.09 -29.24
CA LEU A 75 -51.78 7.78 -29.36
C LEU A 75 -53.28 7.87 -29.06
N GLU A 76 -53.67 8.55 -27.98
CA GLU A 76 -55.08 8.79 -27.64
C GLU A 76 -55.82 9.51 -28.78
N ARG A 77 -55.22 10.55 -29.36
CA ARG A 77 -55.79 11.26 -30.51
C ARG A 77 -55.96 10.36 -31.73
N VAL A 78 -54.95 9.57 -32.07
CA VAL A 78 -55.01 8.64 -33.22
C VAL A 78 -56.06 7.55 -32.98
N GLU A 79 -56.22 7.09 -31.74
CA GLU A 79 -57.24 6.11 -31.39
C GLU A 79 -58.66 6.66 -31.51
N GLU A 80 -58.88 7.93 -31.13
CA GLU A 80 -60.14 8.64 -31.37
C GLU A 80 -60.44 8.80 -32.87
N GLU A 81 -59.44 9.19 -33.66
CA GLU A 81 -59.57 9.31 -35.12
C GLU A 81 -59.90 7.96 -35.76
N ARG A 82 -59.21 6.89 -35.35
CA ARG A 82 -59.49 5.52 -35.79
C ARG A 82 -60.92 5.11 -35.47
N LYS A 83 -61.42 5.44 -34.28
CA LYS A 83 -62.80 5.14 -33.87
C LYS A 83 -63.82 5.88 -34.73
N LYS A 84 -63.60 7.18 -34.98
CA LYS A 84 -64.45 7.98 -35.88
C LYS A 84 -64.45 7.43 -37.30
N ALA A 85 -63.28 7.06 -37.83
CA ALA A 85 -63.17 6.45 -39.16
C ALA A 85 -63.91 5.10 -39.23
N GLN A 86 -63.81 4.28 -38.19
CA GLN A 86 -64.55 3.01 -38.10
C GLN A 86 -66.07 3.24 -38.06
N ASP A 87 -66.55 4.24 -37.31
CA ASP A 87 -67.98 4.56 -37.25
C ASP A 87 -68.51 5.06 -38.61
N MET A 88 -67.72 5.87 -39.33
CA MET A 88 -68.05 6.30 -40.69
C MET A 88 -68.08 5.14 -41.69
N LEU A 89 -67.12 4.22 -41.60
CA LEU A 89 -67.10 3.01 -42.42
C LEU A 89 -68.35 2.16 -42.17
N ASN A 90 -68.67 1.88 -40.90
CA ASN A 90 -69.84 1.11 -40.51
C ASN A 90 -71.15 1.77 -41.01
N HIS A 91 -71.22 3.10 -41.03
CA HIS A 91 -72.36 3.83 -41.57
C HIS A 91 -72.48 3.66 -43.08
N SER A 92 -71.37 3.84 -43.82
CA SER A 92 -71.33 3.68 -45.27
C SER A 92 -71.65 2.24 -45.70
N GLU A 93 -71.19 1.23 -44.97
CA GLU A 93 -71.54 -0.17 -45.22
C GLU A 93 -73.04 -0.44 -45.06
N LYS A 94 -73.68 0.17 -44.05
CA LYS A 94 -75.13 0.07 -43.86
C LYS A 94 -75.89 0.76 -44.98
N GLU A 95 -75.46 1.94 -45.42
CA GLU A 95 -76.07 2.63 -46.56
C GLU A 95 -75.92 1.81 -47.86
N LYS A 96 -74.73 1.24 -48.10
CA LYS A 96 -74.49 0.35 -49.25
C LYS A 96 -75.43 -0.84 -49.24
N ASN A 97 -75.57 -1.51 -48.09
CA ASN A 97 -76.47 -2.66 -47.95
C ASN A 97 -77.93 -2.26 -48.20
N ASN A 98 -78.37 -1.11 -47.66
CA ASN A 98 -79.72 -0.59 -47.92
C ASN A 98 -79.96 -0.31 -49.42
N LEU A 99 -78.98 0.28 -50.11
CA LEU A 99 -79.04 0.51 -51.56
C LEU A 99 -79.06 -0.78 -52.36
N GLU A 100 -78.26 -1.78 -51.97
CA GLU A 100 -78.27 -3.11 -52.59
C GLU A 100 -79.63 -3.79 -52.45
N ILE A 101 -80.28 -3.68 -51.28
CA ILE A 101 -81.63 -4.20 -51.05
C ILE A 101 -82.66 -3.48 -51.95
N ASP A 102 -82.62 -2.15 -52.03
CA ASP A 102 -83.55 -1.36 -52.86
C ASP A 102 -83.37 -1.67 -54.37
N LEU A 103 -82.13 -1.76 -54.83
CA LEU A 103 -81.81 -2.12 -56.22
C LEU A 103 -82.30 -3.54 -56.56
N ASN A 104 -82.08 -4.51 -55.67
CA ASN A 104 -82.53 -5.88 -55.87
C ASN A 104 -84.07 -5.96 -55.94
N TYR A 105 -84.77 -5.23 -55.06
CA TYR A 105 -86.22 -5.12 -55.11
C TYR A 105 -86.72 -4.53 -56.44
N LYS A 106 -86.14 -3.40 -56.89
CA LYS A 106 -86.49 -2.77 -58.17
C LYS A 106 -86.23 -3.68 -59.37
N LEU A 107 -85.10 -4.38 -59.37
CA LEU A 107 -84.73 -5.28 -60.47
C LEU A 107 -85.71 -6.45 -60.58
N LYS A 108 -86.16 -6.99 -59.45
CA LYS A 108 -87.19 -8.04 -59.40
C LYS A 108 -88.55 -7.57 -59.89
N MET A 109 -88.94 -6.33 -59.56
CA MET A 109 -90.16 -5.71 -60.09
C MET A 109 -90.13 -5.56 -61.61
N VAL A 110 -89.00 -5.12 -62.18
CA VAL A 110 -88.83 -4.97 -63.63
C VAL A 110 -88.85 -6.34 -64.33
N GLN A 111 -88.20 -7.35 -63.76
CA GLN A 111 -88.25 -8.72 -64.30
C GLN A 111 -89.69 -9.26 -64.37
N GLN A 112 -90.50 -9.06 -63.32
CA GLN A 112 -91.90 -9.50 -63.33
C GLN A 112 -92.75 -8.79 -64.39
N HIS A 113 -92.52 -7.49 -64.61
CA HIS A 113 -93.21 -6.75 -65.67
C HIS A 113 -92.85 -7.24 -67.08
N LEU A 114 -91.57 -7.55 -67.32
CA LEU A 114 -91.11 -8.09 -68.60
C LEU A 114 -91.72 -9.47 -68.89
N GLU A 115 -91.83 -10.34 -67.88
CA GLU A 115 -92.46 -11.65 -68.02
C GLU A 115 -93.96 -11.57 -68.35
N GLN A 116 -94.67 -10.56 -67.83
CA GLN A 116 -96.07 -10.29 -68.16
C GLN A 116 -96.24 -9.91 -69.64
N GLU A 117 -95.44 -8.97 -70.14
CA GLU A 117 -95.47 -8.53 -71.55
C GLU A 117 -95.15 -9.65 -72.54
N ILE A 118 -94.17 -10.51 -72.22
CA ILE A 118 -93.84 -11.68 -73.07
C ILE A 118 -95.05 -12.62 -73.19
N ASN A 119 -95.82 -12.79 -72.12
CA ASN A 119 -96.99 -13.67 -72.11
C ASN A 119 -98.15 -13.10 -72.96
N GLU A 120 -98.38 -11.78 -72.90
CA GLU A 120 -99.40 -11.10 -73.70
C GLU A 120 -99.07 -11.12 -75.21
N HIS A 121 -97.81 -10.90 -75.57
CA HIS A 121 -97.36 -10.96 -76.97
C HIS A 121 -97.54 -12.37 -77.59
N ASN A 122 -97.34 -13.43 -76.81
CA ASN A 122 -97.56 -14.81 -77.27
C ASN A 122 -99.05 -15.11 -77.55
N ILE A 123 -99.98 -14.48 -76.82
CA ILE A 123 -101.43 -14.62 -77.04
C ILE A 123 -101.85 -13.88 -78.32
N ASN A 124 -101.33 -12.67 -78.54
CA ASN A 124 -101.65 -11.87 -79.73
C ASN A 124 -101.10 -12.50 -81.03
N LYS A 125 -99.93 -13.16 -80.95
CA LYS A 125 -99.34 -13.87 -82.09
C LYS A 125 -100.18 -15.08 -82.55
N ALA A 126 -100.97 -15.68 -81.66
CA ALA A 126 -101.87 -16.80 -81.97
C ALA A 126 -103.17 -16.37 -82.68
N GLN A 127 -103.55 -15.09 -82.64
CA GLN A 127 -104.79 -14.58 -83.22
C GLN A 127 -104.66 -14.06 -84.66
N LEU A 128 -103.44 -13.88 -85.16
CA LEU A 128 -103.16 -13.23 -86.44
C LEU A 128 -102.89 -14.19 -87.62
N THR A 129 -103.09 -15.50 -87.44
CA THR A 129 -102.70 -16.55 -88.41
C THR A 129 -103.85 -17.14 -89.25
N ASP A 130 -105.04 -16.52 -89.29
CA ASP A 130 -106.26 -17.18 -89.84
C ASP A 130 -107.05 -16.39 -90.92
N LYS A 131 -106.47 -15.41 -91.64
CA LYS A 131 -107.26 -14.62 -92.60
C LYS A 131 -106.56 -14.22 -93.92
N HIS A 132 -106.92 -14.98 -94.96
CA HIS A 132 -107.20 -14.57 -96.37
C HIS A 132 -106.23 -15.00 -97.48
N GLN A 133 -106.81 -15.57 -98.54
CA GLN A 133 -106.28 -15.73 -99.91
C GLN A 133 -107.44 -15.72 -100.93
N SER A 134 -107.11 -15.53 -102.22
CA SER A 134 -107.88 -15.79 -103.48
C SER A 134 -108.30 -14.52 -104.28
N ILE A 135 -107.68 -14.14 -105.43
CA ILE A 135 -107.80 -14.64 -106.85
C ILE A 135 -108.88 -13.83 -107.63
N GLU A 136 -108.89 -13.52 -108.95
CA GLU A 136 -108.02 -13.63 -110.13
C GLU A 136 -108.81 -13.11 -111.39
N GLU A 137 -108.11 -12.66 -112.46
CA GLU A 137 -108.38 -12.67 -113.95
C GLU A 137 -109.71 -12.20 -114.63
N ALA A 138 -109.82 -11.91 -115.96
CA ALA A 138 -108.96 -11.37 -117.04
C ALA A 138 -109.73 -11.22 -118.41
N LYS A 139 -109.34 -10.21 -119.20
CA LYS A 139 -109.05 -10.15 -120.68
C LYS A 139 -110.08 -10.50 -121.77
N SER A 140 -110.43 -9.51 -122.62
CA SER A 140 -110.77 -9.70 -124.05
C SER A 140 -109.67 -9.13 -124.96
N VAL A 141 -108.78 -10.03 -125.36
CA VAL A 141 -107.57 -9.86 -126.17
C VAL A 141 -107.90 -9.91 -127.67
N ALA A 142 -107.05 -9.28 -128.49
CA ALA A 142 -106.78 -9.58 -129.92
C ALA A 142 -107.08 -8.49 -130.96
N MET A 143 -108.03 -7.58 -130.77
CA MET A 143 -108.05 -6.30 -131.54
C MET A 143 -107.44 -5.14 -130.74
N TYR A 144 -107.26 -5.43 -129.44
CA TYR A 144 -106.11 -5.02 -128.64
C TYR A 144 -104.82 -5.32 -129.44
N GLU A 145 -104.51 -6.51 -129.98
CA GLU A 145 -103.14 -7.00 -130.33
C GLU A 145 -102.13 -6.14 -131.12
N ILE A 146 -102.51 -5.19 -131.97
CA ILE A 146 -101.53 -4.36 -132.71
C ILE A 146 -101.38 -2.97 -132.11
N GLU A 147 -102.49 -2.37 -131.69
CA GLU A 147 -102.48 -1.22 -130.79
C GLU A 147 -101.91 -1.62 -129.41
N LYS A 148 -102.09 -2.88 -129.04
CA LYS A 148 -101.50 -3.62 -127.93
C LYS A 148 -100.07 -3.97 -128.26
N LYS A 149 -99.59 -4.24 -129.48
CA LYS A 149 -98.13 -4.36 -129.70
C LYS A 149 -97.40 -3.03 -129.52
N VAL A 150 -97.98 -1.91 -129.93
CA VAL A 150 -97.38 -0.57 -129.69
C VAL A 150 -97.60 -0.10 -128.25
N LYS A 151 -98.78 -0.37 -127.66
CA LYS A 151 -99.03 -0.20 -126.22
C LYS A 151 -98.25 -1.22 -125.39
N GLU A 152 -97.87 -2.39 -125.92
CA GLU A 152 -97.05 -3.45 -125.29
C GLU A 152 -95.60 -3.04 -125.36
N GLU A 153 -95.14 -2.44 -126.46
CA GLU A 153 -93.77 -1.91 -126.58
C GLU A 153 -93.62 -0.65 -125.73
N ARG A 154 -94.61 0.27 -125.74
CA ARG A 154 -94.64 1.40 -124.80
C ARG A 154 -94.80 0.92 -123.36
N ALA A 155 -95.66 -0.07 -123.08
CA ALA A 155 -95.80 -0.63 -121.75
C ALA A 155 -94.58 -1.46 -121.35
N ALA A 156 -93.86 -2.10 -122.27
CA ALA A 156 -92.64 -2.85 -122.00
C ALA A 156 -91.50 -1.87 -121.73
N ARG A 157 -91.43 -0.75 -122.46
CA ARG A 157 -90.52 0.35 -122.21
C ARG A 157 -90.83 1.04 -120.88
N GLU A 158 -92.08 1.41 -120.64
CA GLU A 158 -92.52 1.99 -119.37
C GLU A 158 -92.32 0.99 -118.22
N LYS A 159 -92.52 -0.32 -118.44
CA LYS A 159 -92.22 -1.37 -117.46
C LYS A 159 -90.72 -1.53 -117.24
N ALA A 160 -89.88 -1.38 -118.27
CA ALA A 160 -88.43 -1.42 -118.16
C ALA A 160 -87.88 -0.17 -117.47
N GLU A 161 -88.39 1.03 -117.80
CA GLU A 161 -88.07 2.30 -117.12
C GLU A 161 -88.53 2.25 -115.66
N ASN A 162 -89.75 1.78 -115.38
CA ASN A 162 -90.22 1.52 -114.01
C ASN A 162 -89.37 0.46 -113.30
N ARG A 163 -88.87 -0.57 -114.01
CA ARG A 163 -87.97 -1.58 -113.45
C ARG A 163 -86.61 -0.97 -113.11
N ILE A 164 -86.07 -0.10 -113.96
CA ILE A 164 -84.82 0.63 -113.72
C ILE A 164 -84.99 1.55 -112.51
N VAL A 165 -86.02 2.37 -112.45
CA VAL A 165 -86.30 3.25 -111.30
C VAL A 165 -86.52 2.43 -110.02
N GLN A 166 -87.18 1.27 -110.11
CA GLN A 166 -87.35 0.36 -108.98
C GLN A 166 -86.02 -0.24 -108.52
N ILE A 167 -85.13 -0.62 -109.46
CA ILE A 167 -83.78 -1.10 -109.16
C ILE A 167 -82.92 0.03 -108.58
N GLU A 168 -82.96 1.25 -109.12
CA GLU A 168 -82.22 2.41 -108.59
C GLU A 168 -82.68 2.76 -107.17
N LYS A 169 -84.00 2.66 -106.90
CA LYS A 169 -84.56 2.79 -105.56
C LYS A 169 -84.06 1.67 -104.63
N GLN A 170 -84.01 0.43 -105.09
CA GLN A 170 -83.45 -0.70 -104.33
C GLN A 170 -81.95 -0.53 -104.08
N CYS A 171 -81.17 -0.10 -105.08
CA CYS A 171 -79.74 0.18 -104.94
C CYS A 171 -79.49 1.33 -103.95
N SER A 172 -80.29 2.40 -103.99
CA SER A 172 -80.18 3.51 -103.05
C SER A 172 -80.53 3.08 -101.61
N MET A 173 -81.52 2.20 -101.46
CA MET A 173 -81.88 1.62 -100.16
C MET A 173 -80.75 0.72 -99.63
N LEU A 174 -80.18 -0.14 -100.48
CA LEU A 174 -79.03 -0.98 -100.13
C LEU A 174 -77.77 -0.16 -99.82
N ASP A 175 -77.51 0.94 -100.52
CA ASP A 175 -76.37 1.83 -100.25
C ASP A 175 -76.54 2.55 -98.89
N PHE A 176 -77.78 2.93 -98.55
CA PHE A 176 -78.09 3.46 -97.22
C PHE A 176 -77.89 2.41 -96.13
N ASP A 177 -78.41 1.19 -96.30
CA ASP A 177 -78.25 0.08 -95.36
C ASP A 177 -76.78 -0.33 -95.20
N LEU A 178 -76.00 -0.29 -96.29
CA LEU A 178 -74.56 -0.54 -96.28
C LEU A 178 -73.82 0.53 -95.47
N LYS A 179 -74.09 1.82 -95.71
CA LYS A 179 -73.51 2.92 -94.94
C LYS A 179 -73.88 2.85 -93.47
N GLN A 180 -75.13 2.54 -93.16
CA GLN A 180 -75.58 2.35 -91.78
C GLN A 180 -74.85 1.17 -91.11
N SER A 181 -74.65 0.07 -91.84
CA SER A 181 -73.92 -1.09 -91.33
C SER A 181 -72.42 -0.79 -91.14
N GLN A 182 -71.80 -0.03 -92.05
CA GLN A 182 -70.40 0.42 -91.94
C GLN A 182 -70.20 1.29 -90.71
N GLN A 183 -71.05 2.29 -90.48
CA GLN A 183 -71.00 3.13 -89.28
C GLN A 183 -71.14 2.31 -87.99
N LYS A 184 -72.00 1.28 -88.01
CA LYS A 184 -72.17 0.39 -86.86
C LYS A 184 -70.94 -0.49 -86.60
N ILE A 185 -70.27 -0.97 -87.66
CA ILE A 185 -69.01 -1.71 -87.55
C ILE A 185 -67.90 -0.81 -87.01
N GLU A 186 -67.79 0.41 -87.51
CA GLU A 186 -66.78 1.38 -87.08
C GLU A 186 -66.95 1.71 -85.59
N HIS A 187 -68.18 1.97 -85.15
CA HIS A 187 -68.49 2.19 -83.73
C HIS A 187 -68.15 0.97 -82.85
N LEU A 188 -68.47 -0.25 -83.31
CA LEU A 188 -68.12 -1.47 -82.59
C LEU A 188 -66.60 -1.71 -82.55
N THR A 189 -65.87 -1.29 -83.59
CA THR A 189 -64.41 -1.40 -83.66
C THR A 189 -63.75 -0.45 -82.66
N GLU A 190 -64.18 0.82 -82.60
CA GLU A 190 -63.71 1.78 -81.59
C GLU A 190 -64.06 1.34 -80.15
N GLN A 191 -65.21 0.71 -79.96
CA GLN A 191 -65.58 0.17 -78.64
C GLN A 191 -64.68 -1.01 -78.27
N LYS A 192 -64.38 -1.90 -79.22
CA LYS A 192 -63.47 -3.02 -79.02
C LYS A 192 -62.07 -2.53 -78.67
N GLU A 193 -61.52 -1.56 -79.41
CA GLU A 193 -60.18 -1.01 -79.14
C GLU A 193 -60.08 -0.39 -77.75
N ARG A 194 -61.10 0.39 -77.35
CA ARG A 194 -61.18 0.93 -75.97
C ARG A 194 -61.18 -0.16 -74.91
N LEU A 195 -61.99 -1.20 -75.10
CA LEU A 195 -62.04 -2.33 -74.16
C LEU A 195 -60.72 -3.12 -74.13
N GLU A 196 -60.03 -3.28 -75.26
CA GLU A 196 -58.71 -3.92 -75.31
C GLU A 196 -57.66 -3.13 -74.52
N ASP A 197 -57.68 -1.80 -74.61
CA ASP A 197 -56.76 -0.97 -73.84
C ASP A 197 -57.08 -0.95 -72.34
N ASP A 198 -58.37 -0.95 -71.97
CA ASP A 198 -58.79 -1.13 -70.57
C ASP A 198 -58.32 -2.47 -69.99
N VAL A 199 -58.44 -3.56 -70.77
CA VAL A 199 -57.95 -4.88 -70.37
C VAL A 199 -56.43 -4.89 -70.19
N LYS A 200 -55.66 -4.26 -71.08
CA LYS A 200 -54.19 -4.14 -70.92
C LYS A 200 -53.83 -3.35 -69.66
N ASN A 201 -54.51 -2.24 -69.41
CA ASN A 201 -54.27 -1.41 -68.23
C ASN A 201 -54.59 -2.18 -66.93
N LEU A 202 -55.72 -2.91 -66.89
CA LEU A 202 -56.08 -3.75 -65.75
C LEU A 202 -55.08 -4.90 -65.54
N ALA A 203 -54.57 -5.51 -66.61
CA ALA A 203 -53.54 -6.54 -66.52
C ALA A 203 -52.24 -6.00 -65.90
N LEU A 204 -51.79 -4.81 -66.30
CA LEU A 204 -50.61 -4.15 -65.72
C LEU A 204 -50.82 -3.79 -64.25
N GLN A 205 -52.00 -3.30 -63.88
CA GLN A 205 -52.34 -3.02 -62.47
C GLN A 205 -52.34 -4.30 -61.64
N LEU A 206 -52.89 -5.40 -62.16
CA LEU A 206 -52.89 -6.70 -61.50
C LEU A 206 -51.45 -7.21 -61.28
N GLU A 207 -50.58 -7.09 -62.28
CA GLU A 207 -49.19 -7.51 -62.18
C GLU A 207 -48.42 -6.66 -61.14
N HIS A 208 -48.65 -5.35 -61.12
CA HIS A 208 -48.08 -4.47 -60.11
C HIS A 208 -48.53 -4.85 -58.68
N GLU A 209 -49.83 -5.14 -58.50
CA GLU A 209 -50.36 -5.53 -57.20
C GLU A 209 -49.86 -6.91 -56.75
N ILE A 210 -49.68 -7.85 -57.69
CA ILE A 210 -49.04 -9.15 -57.41
C ILE A 210 -47.61 -8.94 -56.92
N ASN A 211 -46.81 -8.11 -57.61
CA ASN A 211 -45.43 -7.83 -57.22
C ASN A 211 -45.35 -7.16 -55.84
N LYS A 212 -46.22 -6.17 -55.58
CA LYS A 212 -46.33 -5.51 -54.28
C LYS A 212 -46.71 -6.49 -53.16
N ARG A 213 -47.64 -7.41 -53.43
CA ARG A 213 -48.02 -8.47 -52.49
C ARG A 213 -46.86 -9.41 -52.20
N VAL A 214 -46.05 -9.77 -53.20
CA VAL A 214 -44.87 -10.62 -53.00
C VAL A 214 -43.80 -9.92 -52.17
N MET A 215 -43.53 -8.63 -52.42
CA MET A 215 -42.58 -7.85 -51.62
C MET A 215 -42.99 -7.78 -50.15
N THR A 216 -44.25 -7.39 -49.89
CA THR A 216 -44.79 -7.31 -48.53
C THR A 216 -44.83 -8.67 -47.83
N GLN A 217 -45.10 -9.76 -48.55
CA GLN A 217 -45.00 -11.11 -48.00
C GLN A 217 -43.56 -11.49 -47.61
N ASN A 218 -42.57 -11.10 -48.40
CA ASN A 218 -41.16 -11.35 -48.09
C ASN A 218 -40.70 -10.52 -46.88
N GLU A 219 -41.09 -9.24 -46.79
CA GLU A 219 -40.85 -8.39 -45.62
C GLU A 219 -41.47 -8.99 -44.36
N LEU A 220 -42.72 -9.47 -44.43
CA LEU A 220 -43.38 -10.13 -43.30
C LEU A 220 -42.62 -11.38 -42.84
N LYS A 221 -42.09 -12.18 -43.77
CA LYS A 221 -41.26 -13.35 -43.44
C LYS A 221 -39.95 -12.93 -42.76
N MET A 222 -39.30 -11.88 -43.22
CA MET A 222 -38.08 -11.37 -42.59
C MET A 222 -38.36 -10.87 -41.17
N HIS A 223 -39.43 -10.10 -40.97
CA HIS A 223 -39.84 -9.66 -39.63
C HIS A 223 -40.22 -10.83 -38.71
N ALA A 224 -40.81 -11.91 -39.24
CA ALA A 224 -41.08 -13.11 -38.45
C ALA A 224 -39.80 -13.79 -37.95
N ILE A 225 -38.78 -13.92 -38.83
CA ILE A 225 -37.47 -14.49 -38.47
C ILE A 225 -36.78 -13.61 -37.42
N GLU A 226 -36.82 -12.28 -37.60
CA GLU A 226 -36.24 -11.33 -36.66
C GLU A 226 -36.92 -11.39 -35.29
N ALA A 227 -38.26 -11.50 -35.25
CA ALA A 227 -39.02 -11.66 -34.01
C ALA A 227 -38.65 -12.95 -33.27
N ASP A 228 -38.47 -14.07 -33.99
CA ASP A 228 -38.03 -15.33 -33.40
C ASP A 228 -36.59 -15.25 -32.85
N SER A 229 -35.70 -14.57 -33.57
CA SER A 229 -34.33 -14.30 -33.11
C SER A 229 -34.33 -13.46 -31.83
N LEU A 230 -35.08 -12.35 -31.81
CA LEU A 230 -35.22 -11.48 -30.64
C LEU A 230 -35.81 -12.23 -29.43
N LYS A 231 -36.82 -13.08 -29.65
CA LYS A 231 -37.42 -13.91 -28.60
C LYS A 231 -36.43 -14.92 -28.02
N SER A 232 -35.56 -15.48 -28.85
CA SER A 232 -34.48 -16.38 -28.38
C SER A 232 -33.44 -15.63 -27.53
N SER A 233 -33.05 -14.43 -27.97
CA SER A 233 -32.15 -13.53 -27.24
C SER A 233 -32.75 -13.09 -25.91
N GLU A 234 -34.03 -12.71 -25.88
CA GLU A 234 -34.75 -12.37 -24.65
C GLU A 234 -34.73 -13.52 -23.63
N LYS A 235 -34.92 -14.76 -24.09
CA LYS A 235 -34.84 -15.94 -23.23
C LYS A 235 -33.45 -16.16 -22.67
N GLN A 236 -32.41 -15.94 -23.48
CA GLN A 236 -31.01 -16.05 -23.05
C GLN A 236 -30.67 -14.99 -22.00
N LEU A 237 -31.02 -13.73 -22.26
CA LEU A 237 -30.82 -12.61 -21.31
C LEU A 237 -31.56 -12.84 -20.00
N LYS A 238 -32.78 -13.40 -20.03
CA LYS A 238 -33.51 -13.79 -18.81
C LYS A 238 -32.77 -14.86 -17.99
N GLN A 239 -32.16 -15.84 -18.65
CA GLN A 239 -31.35 -16.86 -17.96
C GLN A 239 -30.10 -16.25 -17.34
N GLU A 240 -29.43 -15.35 -18.06
CA GLU A 240 -28.24 -14.65 -17.57
C GLU A 240 -28.55 -13.74 -16.38
N ILE A 241 -29.63 -12.97 -16.43
CA ILE A 241 -30.12 -12.17 -15.30
C ILE A 241 -30.35 -13.04 -14.07
N ASN A 242 -30.99 -14.20 -14.22
CA ASN A 242 -31.22 -15.11 -13.10
C ASN A 242 -29.91 -15.68 -12.53
N ALA A 243 -28.95 -16.02 -13.37
CA ALA A 243 -27.64 -16.48 -12.94
C ALA A 243 -26.87 -15.39 -12.17
N LEU A 244 -26.90 -14.15 -12.66
CA LEU A 244 -26.28 -13.00 -12.00
C LEU A 244 -26.94 -12.65 -10.67
N LEU A 245 -28.28 -12.77 -10.57
CA LEU A 245 -29.00 -12.57 -9.31
C LEU A 245 -28.60 -13.60 -8.24
N GLU A 246 -28.42 -14.87 -8.63
CA GLU A 246 -27.97 -15.91 -7.70
C GLU A 246 -26.50 -15.69 -7.29
N ALA A 247 -25.62 -15.33 -8.22
CA ALA A 247 -24.24 -14.99 -7.92
C ALA A 247 -24.15 -13.79 -6.95
N LYS A 248 -24.97 -12.76 -7.16
CA LYS A 248 -25.10 -11.63 -6.24
C LYS A 248 -25.52 -12.09 -4.84
N ARG A 249 -26.53 -12.95 -4.75
CA ARG A 249 -27.02 -13.48 -3.46
C ARG A 249 -25.93 -14.22 -2.68
N LEU A 250 -25.12 -15.02 -3.38
CA LEU A 250 -23.98 -15.73 -2.77
C LEU A 250 -22.90 -14.76 -2.29
N ALA A 251 -22.54 -13.76 -3.10
CA ALA A 251 -21.56 -12.75 -2.71
C ALA A 251 -22.03 -11.92 -1.50
N GLU A 252 -23.32 -11.56 -1.44
CA GLU A 252 -23.91 -10.86 -0.28
C GLU A 252 -23.85 -11.73 0.99
N PHE A 253 -24.07 -13.04 0.86
CA PHE A 253 -23.95 -13.98 1.96
C PHE A 253 -22.51 -14.11 2.48
N GLU A 254 -21.53 -14.23 1.59
CA GLU A 254 -20.10 -14.26 1.95
C GLU A 254 -19.65 -12.96 2.61
N LEU A 255 -20.09 -11.80 2.09
CA LEU A 255 -19.82 -10.50 2.70
C LEU A 255 -20.37 -10.42 4.13
N ALA A 256 -21.59 -10.92 4.36
CA ALA A 256 -22.20 -10.94 5.69
C ALA A 256 -21.42 -11.83 6.67
N LEU A 257 -20.90 -12.97 6.21
CA LEU A 257 -20.04 -13.84 7.01
C LEU A 257 -18.71 -13.15 7.36
N LEU A 258 -18.05 -12.54 6.37
CA LEU A 258 -16.81 -11.77 6.59
C LEU A 258 -17.03 -10.62 7.57
N ALA A 259 -18.12 -9.87 7.43
CA ALA A 259 -18.46 -8.77 8.33
C ALA A 259 -18.67 -9.26 9.78
N LYS A 260 -19.31 -10.42 9.95
CA LYS A 260 -19.47 -11.05 11.27
C LYS A 260 -18.12 -11.47 11.86
N GLN A 261 -17.24 -12.07 11.05
CA GLN A 261 -15.90 -12.46 11.48
C GLN A 261 -15.06 -11.24 11.85
N TYR A 262 -15.11 -10.18 11.04
CA TYR A 262 -14.41 -8.92 11.31
C TYR A 262 -14.83 -8.32 12.67
N ARG A 263 -16.13 -8.24 12.96
CA ARG A 263 -16.62 -7.78 14.26
C ARG A 263 -16.15 -8.67 15.42
N GLY A 264 -16.08 -9.98 15.21
CA GLY A 264 -15.52 -10.92 16.18
C GLY A 264 -14.04 -10.63 16.47
N ASN A 265 -13.24 -10.43 15.41
CA ASN A 265 -11.82 -10.09 15.53
C ASN A 265 -11.61 -8.71 16.17
N GLU A 266 -12.45 -7.72 15.86
CA GLU A 266 -12.40 -6.39 16.48
C GLU A 266 -12.65 -6.47 17.99
N GLY A 267 -13.59 -7.31 18.43
CA GLY A 267 -13.82 -7.60 19.84
C GLY A 267 -12.57 -8.20 20.52
N GLN A 268 -11.96 -9.21 19.90
CA GLN A 268 -10.72 -9.82 20.41
C GLN A 268 -9.55 -8.83 20.48
N MET A 269 -9.41 -7.95 19.48
CA MET A 269 -8.38 -6.92 19.47
C MET A 269 -8.56 -5.92 20.62
N ARG A 270 -9.81 -5.56 20.94
CA ARG A 270 -10.12 -4.69 22.07
C ARG A 270 -9.78 -5.35 23.40
N GLU A 271 -10.15 -6.62 23.58
CA GLU A 271 -9.77 -7.38 24.79
C GLU A 271 -8.25 -7.49 24.95
N LEU A 272 -7.50 -7.70 23.87
CA LEU A 272 -6.03 -7.72 23.91
C LEU A 272 -5.43 -6.35 24.23
N GLN A 273 -6.04 -5.25 23.75
CA GLN A 273 -5.64 -3.89 24.13
C GLN A 273 -5.88 -3.65 25.62
N ASP A 274 -7.06 -3.98 26.15
CA ASP A 274 -7.39 -3.82 27.56
C ASP A 274 -6.42 -4.63 28.45
N GLN A 275 -6.06 -5.86 28.03
CA GLN A 275 -5.04 -6.68 28.70
C GLN A 275 -3.66 -6.02 28.66
N LEU A 276 -3.25 -5.48 27.51
CA LEU A 276 -1.96 -4.80 27.37
C LEU A 276 -1.90 -3.55 28.27
N GLU A 277 -2.97 -2.76 28.34
CA GLU A 277 -3.06 -1.59 29.22
C GLU A 277 -2.95 -2.00 30.69
N ALA A 278 -3.62 -3.08 31.10
CA ALA A 278 -3.50 -3.63 32.45
C ALA A 278 -2.06 -4.08 32.76
N GLU A 279 -1.40 -4.80 31.85
CA GLU A 279 0.01 -5.21 32.00
C GLU A 279 0.95 -4.00 32.07
N GLN A 280 0.71 -2.96 31.29
CA GLN A 280 1.49 -1.71 31.37
C GLN A 280 1.31 -1.01 32.72
N TYR A 281 0.10 -1.03 33.27
CA TYR A 281 -0.18 -0.50 34.60
C TYR A 281 0.60 -1.28 35.67
N PHE A 282 0.55 -2.62 35.66
CA PHE A 282 1.34 -3.46 36.56
C PHE A 282 2.85 -3.24 36.39
N SER A 283 3.34 -3.16 35.15
CA SER A 283 4.75 -2.87 34.87
C SER A 283 5.19 -1.54 35.49
N THR A 284 4.35 -0.51 35.40
CA THR A 284 4.61 0.81 35.99
C THR A 284 4.61 0.72 37.51
N LEU A 285 3.65 0.02 38.10
CA LEU A 285 3.58 -0.19 39.54
C LEU A 285 4.84 -0.90 40.07
N TYR A 286 5.28 -1.98 39.41
CA TYR A 286 6.49 -2.70 39.79
C TYR A 286 7.75 -1.84 39.61
N LYS A 287 7.84 -1.03 38.56
CA LYS A 287 8.95 -0.07 38.38
C LYS A 287 9.00 0.95 39.52
N THR A 288 7.84 1.48 39.92
CA THR A 288 7.73 2.40 41.06
C THR A 288 8.15 1.71 42.35
N GLN A 289 7.66 0.50 42.63
CA GLN A 289 8.03 -0.27 43.82
C GLN A 289 9.54 -0.54 43.88
N VAL A 290 10.16 -0.90 42.75
CA VAL A 290 11.62 -1.08 42.68
C VAL A 290 12.37 0.23 42.95
N LYS A 291 11.85 1.36 42.46
CA LYS A 291 12.45 2.68 42.71
C LYS A 291 12.36 3.06 44.19
N GLU A 292 11.20 2.90 44.81
CA GLU A 292 10.98 3.17 46.24
C GLU A 292 11.89 2.30 47.12
N LEU A 293 12.00 1.00 46.82
CA LEU A 293 12.90 0.10 47.55
C LEU A 293 14.37 0.49 47.39
N LYS A 294 14.78 0.95 46.20
CA LYS A 294 16.14 1.47 45.99
C LYS A 294 16.39 2.74 46.79
N GLU A 295 15.43 3.66 46.81
CA GLU A 295 15.50 4.90 47.61
C GLU A 295 15.60 4.59 49.11
N GLU A 296 14.79 3.64 49.62
CA GLU A 296 14.86 3.19 51.02
C GLU A 296 16.22 2.57 51.36
N ILE A 297 16.78 1.73 50.47
CA ILE A 297 18.12 1.15 50.65
C ILE A 297 19.20 2.24 50.64
N GLU A 298 19.13 3.21 49.72
CA GLU A 298 20.06 4.33 49.66
C GLU A 298 19.99 5.21 50.91
N GLU A 299 18.78 5.45 51.44
CA GLU A 299 18.58 6.20 52.67
C GLU A 299 19.14 5.46 53.89
N LYS A 300 18.83 4.16 54.04
CA LYS A 300 19.42 3.31 55.10
C LYS A 300 20.94 3.23 55.00
N ASN A 301 21.50 3.16 53.79
CA ASN A 301 22.95 3.17 53.60
C ASN A 301 23.56 4.50 54.04
N LYS A 302 22.94 5.64 53.68
CA LYS A 302 23.39 6.97 54.14
C LYS A 302 23.31 7.10 55.66
N GLU A 303 22.23 6.63 56.28
CA GLU A 303 22.07 6.62 57.73
C GLU A 303 23.13 5.74 58.41
N THR A 304 23.33 4.52 57.90
CA THR A 304 24.37 3.61 58.40
C THR A 304 25.76 4.23 58.26
N GLN A 305 26.04 4.90 57.13
CA GLN A 305 27.32 5.54 56.90
C GLN A 305 27.55 6.74 57.82
N LYS A 306 26.51 7.55 58.09
CA LYS A 306 26.56 8.58 59.14
C LYS A 306 26.85 7.97 60.51
N LYS A 307 26.17 6.87 60.86
CA LYS A 307 26.38 6.16 62.12
C LYS A 307 27.81 5.64 62.27
N ILE A 308 28.36 5.08 61.20
CA ILE A 308 29.77 4.65 61.17
C ILE A 308 30.70 5.85 61.36
N GLN A 309 30.44 6.98 60.70
CA GLN A 309 31.26 8.18 60.86
C GLN A 309 31.18 8.75 62.28
N GLU A 310 30.01 8.79 62.88
CA GLU A 310 29.82 9.17 64.30
C GLU A 310 30.65 8.28 65.21
N LEU A 311 30.56 6.95 65.05
CA LEU A 311 31.33 5.98 65.85
C LEU A 311 32.85 6.10 65.61
N LEU A 312 33.29 6.40 64.39
CA LEU A 312 34.70 6.66 64.10
C LEU A 312 35.18 7.93 64.81
N ASN A 313 34.40 9.00 64.76
CA ASN A 313 34.71 10.25 65.46
C ASN A 313 34.73 10.04 66.99
N GLU A 314 33.79 9.27 67.54
CA GLU A 314 33.78 8.90 68.97
C GLU A 314 35.01 8.05 69.32
N LYS A 315 35.36 7.07 68.49
CA LYS A 315 36.57 6.26 68.66
C LYS A 315 37.82 7.14 68.65
N GLU A 316 37.96 8.05 67.70
CA GLU A 316 39.07 9.01 67.65
C GLU A 316 39.11 9.91 68.89
N ALA A 317 37.95 10.40 69.34
CA ALA A 317 37.86 11.17 70.57
C ALA A 317 38.33 10.35 71.80
N VAL A 318 37.93 9.08 71.90
CA VAL A 318 38.39 8.19 72.99
C VAL A 318 39.89 7.90 72.88
N VAL A 319 40.43 7.67 71.69
CA VAL A 319 41.88 7.49 71.48
C VAL A 319 42.66 8.72 71.92
N THR A 320 42.24 9.93 71.51
CA THR A 320 42.91 11.16 71.95
C THR A 320 42.82 11.37 73.47
N GLN A 321 41.70 10.99 74.11
CA GLN A 321 41.59 11.01 75.57
C GLN A 321 42.53 9.99 76.24
N LEU A 322 42.67 8.80 75.65
CA LEU A 322 43.60 7.77 76.12
C LEU A 322 45.05 8.23 75.98
N ASP A 323 45.46 8.77 74.84
CA ASP A 323 46.81 9.32 74.61
C ASP A 323 47.13 10.44 75.62
N LEU A 324 46.15 11.31 75.90
CA LEU A 324 46.29 12.36 76.92
C LEU A 324 46.44 11.76 78.33
N ALA A 325 45.69 10.71 78.65
CA ALA A 325 45.78 10.01 79.93
C ALA A 325 47.11 9.26 80.08
N GLU A 326 47.61 8.63 79.01
CA GLU A 326 48.91 7.97 78.94
C GLU A 326 50.03 8.99 79.16
N THR A 327 50.02 10.11 78.42
CA THR A 327 50.98 11.21 78.61
C THR A 327 50.97 11.75 80.05
N LYS A 328 49.78 11.89 80.65
CA LYS A 328 49.65 12.29 82.06
C LYS A 328 50.22 11.24 83.00
N ALA A 329 49.92 9.95 82.79
CA ALA A 329 50.43 8.86 83.62
C ALA A 329 51.96 8.75 83.51
N GLU A 330 52.53 8.88 82.32
CA GLU A 330 53.98 8.94 82.10
C GLU A 330 54.60 10.14 82.84
N SER A 331 53.98 11.32 82.76
CA SER A 331 54.45 12.52 83.48
C SER A 331 54.41 12.33 85.00
N GLU A 332 53.36 11.67 85.51
CA GLU A 332 53.24 11.37 86.94
C GLU A 332 54.25 10.30 87.36
N GLN A 333 54.47 9.26 86.55
CA GLN A 333 55.49 8.25 86.81
C GLN A 333 56.89 8.86 86.85
N LEU A 334 57.21 9.77 85.92
CA LEU A 334 58.46 10.52 85.93
C LEU A 334 58.58 11.39 87.20
N ALA A 335 57.52 12.10 87.58
CA ALA A 335 57.49 12.89 88.80
C ALA A 335 57.69 12.03 90.06
N ARG A 336 57.05 10.85 90.12
CA ARG A 336 57.23 9.88 91.20
C ARG A 336 58.66 9.33 91.23
N ALA A 337 59.23 8.96 90.09
CA ALA A 337 60.61 8.47 90.01
C ALA A 337 61.61 9.53 90.50
N LEU A 338 61.43 10.80 90.13
CA LEU A 338 62.24 11.91 90.63
C LEU A 338 62.11 12.09 92.15
N LEU A 339 60.90 11.97 92.70
CA LEU A 339 60.67 12.04 94.15
C LEU A 339 61.27 10.83 94.89
N GLU A 340 61.17 9.63 94.32
CA GLU A 340 61.80 8.41 94.87
C GLU A 340 63.32 8.50 94.84
N GLU A 341 63.90 9.05 93.78
CA GLU A 341 65.35 9.31 93.68
C GLU A 341 65.79 10.33 94.73
N GLN A 342 65.09 11.46 94.87
CA GLN A 342 65.34 12.43 95.93
C GLN A 342 65.22 11.81 97.33
N TYR A 343 64.22 10.96 97.56
CA TYR A 343 64.05 10.25 98.84
C TYR A 343 65.19 9.25 99.08
N PHE A 344 65.63 8.53 98.05
CA PHE A 344 66.75 7.61 98.13
C PHE A 344 68.05 8.34 98.44
N GLU A 345 68.32 9.47 97.77
CA GLU A 345 69.46 10.36 98.06
C GLU A 345 69.42 10.85 99.51
N LEU A 346 68.26 11.34 99.97
CA LEU A 346 68.08 11.80 101.35
C LEU A 346 68.31 10.66 102.35
N THR A 347 67.85 9.46 102.04
CA THR A 347 68.04 8.25 102.86
C THR A 347 69.51 7.85 102.91
N GLN A 348 70.23 7.95 101.79
CA GLN A 348 71.66 7.70 101.73
C GLN A 348 72.47 8.75 102.50
N GLU A 349 72.11 10.03 102.41
CA GLU A 349 72.77 11.09 103.19
C GLU A 349 72.47 10.93 104.69
N SER A 350 71.24 10.54 105.06
CA SER A 350 70.89 10.18 106.43
C SER A 350 71.71 8.99 106.94
N LYS A 351 71.89 7.93 106.14
CA LYS A 351 72.77 6.80 106.47
C LYS A 351 74.23 7.23 106.62
N LYS A 352 74.74 8.08 105.73
CA LYS A 352 76.09 8.64 105.82
C LYS A 352 76.25 9.50 107.07
N ALA A 353 75.30 10.38 107.37
CA ALA A 353 75.27 11.19 108.58
C ALA A 353 75.21 10.32 109.85
N ALA A 354 74.38 9.27 109.86
CA ALA A 354 74.31 8.30 110.95
C ALA A 354 75.61 7.49 111.09
N SER A 355 76.33 7.19 110.00
CA SER A 355 77.65 6.57 110.05
C SER A 355 78.73 7.52 110.57
N ARG A 356 78.70 8.81 110.18
CA ARG A 356 79.57 9.87 110.70
C ARG A 356 79.35 10.06 112.21
N ASN A 357 78.10 10.14 112.65
CA ASN A 357 77.76 10.21 114.07
C ASN A 357 78.21 8.96 114.83
N ARG A 358 78.05 7.75 114.26
CA ARG A 358 78.58 6.53 114.88
C ARG A 358 80.10 6.54 115.00
N GLN A 359 80.79 7.01 113.97
CA GLN A 359 82.25 7.16 114.01
C GLN A 359 82.67 8.20 115.05
N GLU A 360 81.99 9.35 115.12
CA GLU A 360 82.23 10.36 116.15
C GLU A 360 81.98 9.85 117.58
N ILE A 361 80.94 9.04 117.79
CA ILE A 361 80.68 8.38 119.08
C ILE A 361 81.83 7.43 119.41
N THR A 362 82.26 6.62 118.44
CA THR A 362 83.39 5.69 118.61
C THR A 362 84.68 6.45 118.92
N ASP A 363 84.92 7.59 118.27
CA ASP A 363 86.09 8.43 118.53
C ASP A 363 86.01 9.11 119.90
N LYS A 364 84.81 9.54 120.32
CA LYS A 364 84.55 10.07 121.67
C LYS A 364 84.74 8.98 122.74
N ASP A 365 84.27 7.76 122.52
CA ASP A 365 84.47 6.62 123.42
C ASP A 365 85.95 6.25 123.51
N ASN A 366 86.69 6.27 122.39
CA ASN A 366 88.14 6.07 122.37
C ASN A 366 88.92 7.19 123.08
N ILE A 367 88.36 8.41 123.15
CA ILE A 367 88.90 9.53 123.94
C ILE A 367 88.57 9.32 125.42
N VAL A 368 87.37 8.87 125.76
CA VAL A 368 86.96 8.54 127.13
C VAL A 368 87.81 7.40 127.70
N SER A 369 88.03 6.30 126.97
CA SER A 369 88.92 5.23 127.43
C SER A 369 90.37 5.69 127.60
N ARG A 370 90.87 6.58 126.73
CA ARG A 370 92.20 7.20 126.93
C ARG A 370 92.26 8.07 128.18
N LEU A 371 91.19 8.82 128.48
CA LEU A 371 91.09 9.65 129.69
C LEU A 371 90.99 8.77 130.96
N GLU A 372 90.27 7.66 130.91
CA GLU A 372 90.16 6.67 132.00
C GLU A 372 91.48 5.93 132.25
N GLU A 373 92.24 5.58 131.20
CA GLU A 373 93.58 5.01 131.30
C GLU A 373 94.57 6.02 131.92
N THR A 374 94.56 7.29 131.49
CA THR A 374 95.42 8.34 132.09
C THR A 374 95.10 8.61 133.56
N ASN A 375 93.83 8.53 133.97
CA ASN A 375 93.42 8.73 135.37
C ASN A 375 93.85 7.55 136.27
N ASN A 376 93.86 6.32 135.72
CA ASN A 376 94.36 5.13 136.41
C ASN A 376 95.90 5.10 136.55
N THR A 377 96.65 5.63 135.58
CA THR A 377 98.12 5.77 135.70
C THR A 377 98.54 6.85 136.70
N LEU A 378 97.87 8.01 136.73
CA LEU A 378 98.19 9.10 137.67
C LEU A 378 97.94 8.71 139.14
N THR A 379 97.01 7.79 139.40
CA THR A 379 96.76 7.26 140.76
C THR A 379 97.84 6.27 141.21
N LYS A 380 98.57 5.63 140.27
CA LYS A 380 99.68 4.71 140.56
C LYS A 380 101.03 5.43 140.69
N ASP A 381 101.23 6.54 139.99
CA ASP A 381 102.49 7.30 140.02
C ASP A 381 102.69 8.10 141.33
N VAL A 382 101.61 8.53 141.99
CA VAL A 382 101.67 9.17 143.33
C VAL A 382 102.13 8.19 144.42
N ALA A 383 101.88 6.89 144.26
CA ALA A 383 102.32 5.85 145.20
C ALA A 383 103.76 5.37 144.94
N PHE A 384 104.28 5.53 143.71
CA PHE A 384 105.62 5.07 143.31
C PHE A 384 106.71 6.12 143.58
N LEU A 385 106.43 7.42 143.42
CA LEU A 385 107.37 8.53 143.64
C LEU A 385 107.79 8.74 145.12
N THR A 386 107.10 8.13 146.08
CA THR A 386 107.47 8.19 147.51
C THR A 386 108.52 7.13 147.88
N LYS A 387 108.77 6.15 147.00
CA LYS A 387 109.64 4.98 147.25
C LYS A 387 110.95 4.99 146.42
N GLU A 388 111.01 5.75 145.32
CA GLU A 388 112.15 5.76 144.39
C GLU A 388 113.21 6.85 144.68
N ASN A 389 112.92 7.80 145.57
CA ASN A 389 113.86 8.88 145.97
C ASN A 389 114.93 8.42 147.01
N SER A 390 114.89 7.16 147.45
CA SER A 390 115.81 6.56 148.42
C SER A 390 116.99 5.82 147.77
N ASP A 391 116.82 5.24 146.57
CA ASP A 391 117.69 4.14 146.12
C ASP A 391 118.53 4.42 144.84
N LEU A 392 118.37 5.58 144.18
CA LEU A 392 119.06 5.89 142.91
C LEU A 392 120.34 6.76 143.00
N ASN A 393 120.84 7.06 144.20
CA ASN A 393 122.12 7.77 144.39
C ASN A 393 123.35 6.83 144.37
N GLY A 394 123.19 5.53 144.11
CA GLY A 394 124.24 4.51 144.28
C GLY A 394 124.84 3.87 143.03
N ASN A 395 124.17 3.84 141.87
CA ASN A 395 124.54 2.92 140.78
C ASN A 395 125.11 3.57 139.50
N ILE A 396 125.43 4.87 139.52
CA ILE A 396 125.92 5.65 138.36
C ILE A 396 127.43 5.46 138.06
N LYS A 397 128.22 4.72 138.86
CA LYS A 397 129.69 4.80 138.75
C LYS A 397 130.47 3.54 138.33
N LYS A 398 129.82 2.49 137.80
CA LYS A 398 130.49 1.19 137.57
C LYS A 398 130.52 0.60 136.15
N LEU A 399 130.00 1.24 135.11
CA LEU A 399 130.05 0.68 133.75
C LEU A 399 130.50 1.70 132.70
N GLU A 400 131.55 2.42 133.08
CA GLU A 400 132.27 3.42 132.28
C GLU A 400 133.53 2.84 131.60
N GLU A 401 133.65 1.51 131.42
CA GLU A 401 134.93 0.91 130.96
C GLU A 401 135.00 0.16 129.62
N GLU A 402 133.97 -0.38 128.96
CA GLU A 402 134.26 -1.22 127.75
C GLU A 402 133.33 -1.02 126.54
N TYR A 403 133.52 0.14 125.88
CA TYR A 403 132.94 0.57 124.61
C TYR A 403 133.73 0.16 123.34
N ILE A 404 134.82 -0.59 123.40
CA ILE A 404 135.71 -0.72 122.22
C ILE A 404 135.76 -2.16 121.69
N LEU A 405 135.28 -2.34 120.44
CA LEU A 405 135.66 -3.32 119.41
C LEU A 405 134.53 -4.18 118.82
N LYS A 406 134.39 -4.03 117.49
CA LYS A 406 134.18 -5.10 116.49
C LYS A 406 132.74 -5.58 116.28
N LYS A 407 132.12 -5.18 115.16
CA LYS A 407 132.17 -5.89 113.84
C LYS A 407 131.20 -7.08 113.86
N GLU A 408 130.43 -7.42 112.83
CA GLU A 408 130.39 -7.14 111.40
C GLU A 408 129.05 -7.79 110.94
N GLU A 409 128.23 -7.21 110.07
CA GLU A 409 128.34 -7.45 108.61
C GLU A 409 128.47 -8.96 108.28
N GLU A 410 127.37 -9.66 107.97
CA GLU A 410 127.40 -10.78 106.99
C GLU A 410 126.05 -11.47 106.65
N PHE A 411 124.95 -11.36 107.42
CA PHE A 411 123.75 -12.20 107.13
C PHE A 411 122.71 -11.67 106.11
N ASN A 412 123.19 -10.90 105.15
CA ASN A 412 122.50 -10.55 103.91
C ASN A 412 122.16 -11.84 103.09
N ILE A 413 121.31 -11.75 102.06
CA ILE A 413 121.30 -12.60 100.83
C ILE A 413 120.30 -13.79 100.63
N ILE A 414 119.64 -14.44 101.61
CA ILE A 414 119.02 -15.78 101.30
C ILE A 414 117.54 -15.89 100.84
N ARG A 415 116.57 -14.98 101.08
CA ARG A 415 115.14 -15.35 100.84
C ARG A 415 114.50 -15.00 99.49
N THR A 416 115.26 -14.44 98.55
CA THR A 416 114.83 -14.13 97.17
C THR A 416 114.56 -15.38 96.29
N GLN A 417 114.15 -16.53 96.83
CA GLN A 417 114.22 -17.81 96.11
C GLN A 417 112.88 -18.54 95.84
N TYR A 418 111.72 -18.04 96.30
CA TYR A 418 110.46 -18.81 96.16
C TYR A 418 109.33 -18.19 95.32
N GLU A 419 109.67 -17.21 94.50
CA GLU A 419 108.86 -16.67 93.40
C GLU A 419 108.54 -17.67 92.26
N LYS A 420 108.67 -18.99 92.44
CA LYS A 420 108.69 -19.93 91.29
C LYS A 420 107.71 -21.10 91.26
N ASN A 421 106.76 -21.17 92.18
CA ASN A 421 105.70 -22.20 92.12
C ASN A 421 104.33 -21.68 91.64
N LEU A 422 104.38 -20.80 90.64
CA LEU A 422 103.54 -20.83 89.44
C LEU A 422 103.05 -22.26 89.10
N ASN A 423 101.93 -22.76 89.60
CA ASN A 423 101.32 -23.89 88.89
C ASN A 423 99.84 -24.21 89.05
N ASN A 424 99.15 -23.87 90.15
CA ASN A 424 97.91 -24.61 90.42
C ASN A 424 96.56 -23.91 90.15
N GLU A 425 96.46 -22.59 90.00
CA GLU A 425 95.14 -21.92 89.88
C GLU A 425 94.76 -21.45 88.46
N ARG A 426 95.56 -21.79 87.44
CA ARG A 426 95.21 -21.56 86.01
C ARG A 426 94.25 -22.60 85.40
N THR A 427 93.79 -23.63 86.13
CA THR A 427 93.29 -24.86 85.48
C THR A 427 91.79 -25.21 85.65
N LEU A 428 90.98 -24.51 86.46
CA LEU A 428 89.68 -25.08 86.89
C LEU A 428 88.33 -24.40 86.52
N LYS A 429 88.25 -23.26 85.82
CA LYS A 429 86.90 -22.74 85.43
C LYS A 429 86.66 -22.34 83.98
N THR A 430 87.64 -22.60 83.10
CA THR A 430 87.47 -22.72 81.64
C THR A 430 86.56 -23.91 81.22
N GLN A 431 86.01 -24.69 82.16
CA GLN A 431 85.15 -25.85 81.90
C GLN A 431 83.62 -25.57 81.95
N ALA A 432 83.17 -24.38 82.34
CA ALA A 432 81.73 -24.07 82.45
C ALA A 432 81.08 -23.55 81.14
N VAL A 433 81.89 -23.17 80.15
CA VAL A 433 81.41 -22.48 78.92
C VAL A 433 81.11 -23.45 77.75
N ASN A 434 81.56 -24.70 77.79
CA ASN A 434 81.52 -25.61 76.63
C ASN A 434 80.53 -26.80 76.74
N LYS A 435 79.54 -26.79 77.65
CA LYS A 435 78.63 -27.94 77.86
C LYS A 435 77.12 -27.66 77.78
N LEU A 436 76.69 -26.44 77.42
CA LEU A 436 75.27 -26.08 77.20
C LEU A 436 74.98 -25.57 75.77
N ALA A 437 75.93 -25.73 74.85
CA ALA A 437 75.77 -25.48 73.42
C ALA A 437 75.34 -26.73 72.62
N GLU A 438 75.19 -27.90 73.26
CA GLU A 438 75.16 -29.19 72.53
C GLU A 438 73.88 -30.02 72.73
N ILE A 439 72.91 -29.53 73.51
CA ILE A 439 71.68 -30.26 73.87
C ILE A 439 70.61 -29.15 74.09
N MET A 440 69.58 -28.89 73.27
CA MET A 440 68.72 -29.84 72.57
C MET A 440 67.74 -29.11 71.63
N ASN A 441 68.21 -28.75 70.44
CA ASN A 441 67.36 -28.65 69.26
C ASN A 441 67.07 -30.07 68.74
N ARG A 442 65.84 -30.58 68.83
CA ARG A 442 65.35 -31.75 68.06
C ARG A 442 63.84 -31.64 67.72
N LYS A 443 63.58 -30.99 66.58
CA LYS A 443 62.76 -31.29 65.39
C LYS A 443 61.55 -32.28 65.33
N ASP A 444 60.65 -31.84 64.42
CA ASP A 444 59.66 -32.49 63.50
C ASP A 444 58.29 -32.96 64.07
N PHE A 445 57.10 -32.83 63.44
CA PHE A 445 56.56 -32.69 62.06
C PHE A 445 55.22 -31.86 62.13
N LYS A 446 54.66 -31.19 61.10
CA LYS A 446 54.07 -31.70 59.85
C LYS A 446 53.79 -30.58 58.82
N LEU A 447 53.86 -31.00 57.55
CA LEU A 447 53.44 -30.37 56.29
C LEU A 447 51.95 -30.00 56.26
N ASP A 448 51.57 -28.95 55.52
CA ASP A 448 50.64 -29.19 54.39
C ASP A 448 50.76 -28.18 53.24
N ARG A 449 50.76 -28.73 52.03
CA ARG A 449 50.83 -28.04 50.73
C ARG A 449 49.43 -28.10 50.12
N LYS A 450 48.92 -27.01 49.54
CA LYS A 450 47.84 -27.10 48.55
C LYS A 450 48.31 -26.67 47.17
N LYS A 451 48.52 -27.70 46.34
CA LYS A 451 48.65 -27.67 44.89
C LYS A 451 47.33 -27.29 44.24
N VAL A 452 47.48 -26.56 43.13
CA VAL A 452 46.51 -26.33 42.04
C VAL A 452 45.87 -27.65 41.57
N ASN A 453 44.56 -27.62 41.36
CA ASN A 453 43.73 -28.78 41.00
C ASN A 453 43.73 -29.04 39.48
N MET A 454 44.38 -30.13 39.04
CA MET A 454 44.43 -30.61 37.65
C MET A 454 43.12 -31.30 37.20
N GLN A 455 42.19 -31.62 38.12
CA GLN A 455 40.88 -32.18 37.77
C GLN A 455 39.86 -31.11 37.33
N ASP A 456 39.98 -29.87 37.79
CA ASP A 456 39.11 -28.76 37.38
C ASP A 456 39.45 -28.25 35.98
N PHE A 457 40.71 -28.37 35.56
CA PHE A 457 41.12 -28.03 34.19
C PHE A 457 40.50 -28.98 33.17
N LYS A 458 40.45 -30.30 33.44
CA LYS A 458 39.82 -31.28 32.52
C LYS A 458 38.29 -31.19 32.48
N LYS A 459 37.63 -30.77 33.57
CA LYS A 459 36.19 -30.46 33.58
C LYS A 459 35.91 -29.15 32.82
N LYS A 460 36.68 -28.10 33.07
CA LYS A 460 36.58 -26.84 32.32
C LYS A 460 36.98 -26.98 30.85
N GLU A 461 37.86 -27.90 30.49
CA GLU A 461 38.26 -28.16 29.10
C GLU A 461 37.19 -28.95 28.33
N LYS A 462 36.48 -29.89 28.98
CA LYS A 462 35.29 -30.55 28.40
C LYS A 462 34.11 -29.59 28.29
N GLU A 463 33.91 -28.74 29.29
CA GLU A 463 32.85 -27.72 29.29
C GLU A 463 33.15 -26.60 28.29
N ASN A 464 34.41 -26.20 28.11
CA ASN A 464 34.83 -25.25 27.08
C ASN A 464 34.71 -25.86 25.67
N ARG A 465 35.06 -27.14 25.46
CA ARG A 465 34.76 -27.85 24.20
C ARG A 465 33.27 -27.96 23.92
N LYS A 466 32.44 -28.20 24.94
CA LYS A 466 30.98 -28.26 24.81
C LYS A 466 30.41 -26.88 24.44
N LEU A 467 30.83 -25.83 25.15
CA LEU A 467 30.43 -24.45 24.86
C LEU A 467 30.96 -23.95 23.49
N GLN A 468 32.13 -24.41 23.04
CA GLN A 468 32.62 -24.14 21.68
C GLN A 468 31.81 -24.86 20.61
N LEU A 469 31.38 -26.10 20.87
CA LEU A 469 30.53 -26.85 19.95
C LEU A 469 29.12 -26.26 19.89
N GLU A 470 28.55 -25.87 21.02
CA GLU A 470 27.28 -25.14 21.10
C GLU A 470 27.38 -23.77 20.42
N LEU A 471 28.48 -23.03 20.61
CA LEU A 471 28.73 -21.76 19.92
C LEU A 471 28.86 -21.94 18.40
N ASN A 472 29.52 -23.00 17.94
CA ASN A 472 29.62 -23.31 16.51
C ASN A 472 28.28 -23.76 15.92
N GLN A 473 27.51 -24.58 16.64
CA GLN A 473 26.15 -24.95 16.22
C GLN A 473 25.24 -23.73 16.16
N GLU A 474 25.33 -22.81 17.11
CA GLU A 474 24.52 -21.60 17.10
C GLU A 474 24.94 -20.63 15.99
N LYS A 475 26.24 -20.57 15.66
CA LYS A 475 26.75 -19.86 14.47
C LYS A 475 26.27 -20.50 13.16
N GLU A 476 26.23 -21.83 13.06
CA GLU A 476 25.70 -22.53 11.88
C GLU A 476 24.20 -22.30 11.73
N LYS A 477 23.41 -22.36 12.81
CA LYS A 477 21.98 -22.02 12.78
C LYS A 477 21.75 -20.56 12.37
N PHE A 478 22.53 -19.63 12.92
CA PHE A 478 22.46 -18.23 12.55
C PHE A 478 22.80 -18.04 11.06
N ASN A 479 23.86 -18.67 10.57
CA ASN A 479 24.20 -18.63 9.14
C ASN A 479 23.11 -19.24 8.25
N GLN A 480 22.49 -20.35 8.65
CA GLN A 480 21.35 -20.94 7.93
C GLN A 480 20.14 -19.99 7.92
N MET A 481 19.88 -19.30 9.03
CA MET A 481 18.82 -18.31 9.14
C MET A 481 19.10 -17.09 8.25
N VAL A 482 20.33 -16.60 8.23
CA VAL A 482 20.75 -15.50 7.33
C VAL A 482 20.61 -15.91 5.86
N ILE A 483 21.02 -17.12 5.48
CA ILE A 483 20.84 -17.64 4.11
C ILE A 483 19.35 -17.77 3.77
N LYS A 484 18.53 -18.26 4.70
CA LYS A 484 17.08 -18.37 4.53
C LYS A 484 16.44 -17.00 4.30
N TYR A 485 16.73 -16.01 5.14
CA TYR A 485 16.20 -14.65 4.97
C TYR A 485 16.73 -13.97 3.72
N GLN A 486 17.99 -14.21 3.33
CA GLN A 486 18.53 -13.70 2.07
C GLN A 486 17.82 -14.32 0.86
N LYS A 487 17.46 -15.61 0.94
CA LYS A 487 16.69 -16.30 -0.09
C LYS A 487 15.25 -15.78 -0.16
N GLU A 488 14.57 -15.66 0.98
CA GLU A 488 13.23 -15.08 1.07
C GLU A 488 13.19 -13.63 0.53
N LEU A 489 14.22 -12.83 0.84
CA LEU A 489 14.34 -11.47 0.31
C LEU A 489 14.50 -11.46 -1.22
N ASN A 490 15.28 -12.38 -1.79
CA ASN A 490 15.42 -12.51 -3.23
C ASN A 490 14.13 -13.01 -3.90
N GLU A 491 13.40 -13.94 -3.27
CA GLU A 491 12.10 -14.43 -3.75
C GLU A 491 11.04 -13.32 -3.72
N MET A 492 10.98 -12.53 -2.65
CA MET A 492 10.10 -11.36 -2.56
C MET A 492 10.45 -10.28 -3.59
N GLN A 493 11.75 -10.06 -3.86
CA GLN A 493 12.20 -9.13 -4.89
C GLN A 493 11.80 -9.62 -6.30
N ALA A 494 11.86 -10.94 -6.56
CA ALA A 494 11.42 -11.53 -7.82
C ALA A 494 9.90 -11.40 -8.00
N GLN A 495 9.11 -11.71 -6.96
CA GLN A 495 7.66 -11.53 -6.97
C GLN A 495 7.26 -10.08 -7.21
N LEU A 496 7.97 -9.11 -6.62
CA LEU A 496 7.71 -7.69 -6.85
C LEU A 496 7.94 -7.29 -8.32
N VAL A 497 8.95 -7.85 -8.98
CA VAL A 497 9.22 -7.62 -10.40
C VAL A 497 8.13 -8.24 -11.27
N GLU A 498 7.74 -9.48 -10.98
CA GLU A 498 6.64 -10.18 -11.68
C GLU A 498 5.31 -9.43 -11.55
N GLU A 499 4.94 -9.03 -10.33
CA GLU A 499 3.75 -8.21 -10.08
C GLU A 499 3.84 -6.83 -10.75
N SER A 500 5.04 -6.23 -10.80
CA SER A 500 5.23 -4.97 -11.52
C SER A 500 5.06 -5.15 -13.04
N THR A 501 5.52 -6.27 -13.61
CA THR A 501 5.32 -6.56 -15.03
C THR A 501 3.84 -6.83 -15.33
N TYR A 502 3.17 -7.62 -14.49
CA TYR A 502 1.75 -7.94 -14.64
C TYR A 502 0.86 -6.70 -14.52
N ARG A 503 1.14 -5.82 -13.56
CA ARG A 503 0.44 -4.53 -13.42
C ARG A 503 0.59 -3.64 -14.67
N ASN A 504 1.78 -3.61 -15.26
CA ASN A 504 2.01 -2.84 -16.49
C ASN A 504 1.21 -3.41 -17.67
N GLU A 505 1.14 -4.74 -17.81
CA GLU A 505 0.32 -5.40 -18.84
C GLU A 505 -1.17 -5.12 -18.68
N LEU A 506 -1.69 -5.19 -17.44
CA LEU A 506 -3.08 -4.84 -17.14
C LEU A 506 -3.37 -3.37 -17.43
N GLN A 507 -2.43 -2.47 -17.15
CA GLN A 507 -2.57 -1.05 -17.49
C GLN A 507 -2.65 -0.86 -19.01
N MET A 508 -1.82 -1.55 -19.79
CA MET A 508 -1.84 -1.49 -21.26
C MET A 508 -3.17 -2.02 -21.83
N GLN A 509 -3.73 -3.09 -21.23
CA GLN A 509 -5.06 -3.60 -21.59
C GLN A 509 -6.16 -2.59 -21.28
N LEU A 510 -6.12 -1.99 -20.10
CA LEU A 510 -7.09 -0.98 -19.69
C LEU A 510 -7.06 0.21 -20.66
N ASP A 511 -5.87 0.71 -21.00
CA ASP A 511 -5.69 1.84 -21.91
C ASP A 511 -6.22 1.54 -23.32
N SER A 512 -6.04 0.31 -23.81
CA SER A 512 -6.63 -0.15 -25.08
C SER A 512 -8.17 -0.14 -25.01
N LYS A 513 -8.74 -0.69 -23.94
CA LYS A 513 -10.20 -0.77 -23.78
C LYS A 513 -10.85 0.59 -23.54
N GLU A 514 -10.16 1.52 -22.88
CA GLU A 514 -10.60 2.91 -22.77
C GLU A 514 -10.72 3.58 -24.16
N SER A 515 -9.75 3.34 -25.05
CA SER A 515 -9.82 3.83 -26.42
C SER A 515 -10.93 3.20 -27.24
N ASP A 516 -11.21 1.90 -27.06
CA ASP A 516 -12.35 1.22 -27.71
C ASP A 516 -13.69 1.84 -27.26
N ILE A 517 -13.84 2.10 -25.96
CA ILE A 517 -15.02 2.74 -25.39
C ILE A 517 -15.21 4.16 -25.95
N GLU A 518 -14.11 4.91 -26.05
CA GLU A 518 -14.14 6.25 -26.63
C GLU A 518 -14.54 6.23 -28.10
N GLN A 519 -14.05 5.25 -28.88
CA GLN A 519 -14.46 5.04 -30.27
C GLN A 519 -15.96 4.74 -30.37
N LEU A 520 -16.49 3.85 -29.52
CA LEU A 520 -17.91 3.53 -29.50
C LEU A 520 -18.76 4.75 -29.12
N ARG A 521 -18.29 5.58 -28.19
CA ARG A 521 -18.95 6.84 -27.82
C ARG A 521 -18.95 7.84 -28.98
N SER A 522 -17.83 7.99 -29.70
CA SER A 522 -17.75 8.84 -30.90
C SER A 522 -18.70 8.35 -32.00
N LYS A 523 -18.74 7.04 -32.25
CA LYS A 523 -19.64 6.46 -33.26
C LYS A 523 -21.11 6.65 -32.90
N ILE A 524 -21.46 6.56 -31.61
CA ILE A 524 -22.80 6.87 -31.12
C ILE A 524 -23.12 8.35 -31.33
N LEU A 525 -22.18 9.26 -31.06
CA LEU A 525 -22.35 10.70 -31.26
C LEU A 525 -22.54 11.04 -32.76
N ASP A 526 -21.75 10.44 -33.64
CA ASP A 526 -21.85 10.60 -35.10
C ASP A 526 -23.20 10.08 -35.62
N LEU A 527 -23.68 8.94 -35.11
CA LEU A 527 -25.00 8.40 -35.42
C LEU A 527 -26.14 9.28 -34.90
N GLN A 528 -25.98 9.89 -33.71
CA GLN A 528 -26.95 10.82 -33.14
C GLN A 528 -27.04 12.12 -33.96
N GLN A 529 -25.91 12.69 -34.39
CA GLN A 529 -25.90 13.87 -35.27
C GLN A 529 -26.43 13.54 -36.69
N GLY A 530 -26.20 12.32 -37.18
CA GLY A 530 -26.80 11.83 -38.42
C GLY A 530 -28.32 11.76 -38.35
N MET A 531 -28.89 11.29 -37.24
CA MET A 531 -30.35 11.23 -37.02
C MET A 531 -31.00 12.62 -36.95
N ASP A 532 -30.32 13.62 -36.38
CA ASP A 532 -30.81 15.00 -36.29
C ASP A 532 -30.73 15.77 -37.63
N SER A 533 -29.99 15.26 -38.61
CA SER A 533 -29.83 15.86 -39.95
C SER A 533 -30.79 15.32 -41.02
N THR A 534 -31.55 14.26 -40.73
CA THR A 534 -32.59 13.72 -41.62
C THR A 534 -33.98 14.17 -41.20
N SER A 535 -34.30 15.43 -41.50
CA SER A 535 -35.68 15.93 -41.60
C SER A 535 -35.78 17.08 -42.61
N VAL A 536 -36.14 16.72 -43.86
CA VAL A 536 -36.79 17.50 -44.93
C VAL A 536 -36.15 18.81 -45.45
N ALA A 537 -35.34 18.68 -46.51
CA ALA A 537 -35.43 19.55 -47.69
C ALA A 537 -34.96 18.78 -48.95
N SER A 538 -35.72 18.93 -50.02
CA SER A 538 -35.64 18.21 -51.29
C SER A 538 -34.49 18.70 -52.20
N LEU A 539 -34.04 17.78 -53.08
CA LEU A 539 -33.45 17.93 -54.43
C LEU A 539 -31.96 17.55 -54.62
N GLN A 540 -31.80 16.44 -55.34
CA GLN A 540 -30.92 16.13 -56.48
C GLN A 540 -29.39 16.33 -56.40
N ALA A 541 -28.71 15.20 -56.67
CA ALA A 541 -27.51 14.96 -57.48
C ALA A 541 -26.24 15.77 -57.16
N ASP A 542 -25.19 15.08 -56.67
CA ASP A 542 -24.11 14.66 -57.57
C ASP A 542 -23.20 13.63 -56.89
N GLU A 543 -22.49 12.86 -57.71
CA GLU A 543 -21.56 11.84 -57.28
C GLU A 543 -20.35 12.43 -56.52
N ALA A 544 -20.07 11.90 -55.33
CA ALA A 544 -18.76 12.00 -54.69
C ALA A 544 -18.57 10.81 -53.74
N ASP A 545 -17.91 9.79 -54.27
CA ASP A 545 -17.17 8.79 -53.52
C ASP A 545 -16.23 9.47 -52.50
N GLY A 546 -16.35 9.11 -51.22
CA GLY A 546 -15.63 9.81 -50.15
C GLY A 546 -16.07 9.45 -48.74
N SER A 547 -16.00 8.16 -48.41
CA SER A 547 -15.81 7.57 -47.08
C SER A 547 -16.06 8.47 -45.84
N VAL A 548 -17.22 8.29 -45.19
CA VAL A 548 -17.48 8.74 -43.81
C VAL A 548 -16.68 7.88 -42.83
N THR A 549 -15.35 7.99 -42.85
CA THR A 549 -14.43 7.26 -41.95
C THR A 549 -13.25 8.11 -41.52
N GLU A 550 -13.46 9.35 -41.09
CA GLU A 550 -12.35 10.21 -40.63
C GLU A 550 -12.51 10.77 -39.20
N SER A 551 -13.35 10.18 -38.35
CA SER A 551 -13.34 10.51 -36.91
C SER A 551 -12.16 9.89 -36.15
N ARG A 552 -11.28 9.12 -36.83
CA ARG A 552 -10.24 8.31 -36.19
C ARG A 552 -8.84 8.79 -36.59
N ILE A 553 -8.17 9.50 -35.68
CA ILE A 553 -6.77 9.88 -35.85
C ILE A 553 -5.90 8.65 -35.59
N GLU A 554 -5.64 7.88 -36.64
CA GLU A 554 -4.77 6.71 -36.60
C GLU A 554 -3.86 6.65 -37.83
N GLY A 555 -2.75 5.94 -37.72
CA GLY A 555 -1.83 5.79 -38.83
C GLY A 555 -0.48 5.22 -38.42
N TRP A 556 0.39 5.05 -39.41
CA TRP A 556 1.72 4.51 -39.16
C TRP A 556 2.69 5.60 -38.70
N LEU A 557 3.31 5.42 -37.54
CA LEU A 557 4.40 6.27 -37.06
C LEU A 557 5.75 5.54 -37.03
N SER A 558 6.82 6.20 -37.48
CA SER A 558 8.18 5.67 -37.29
C SER A 558 8.80 6.25 -36.01
N ILE A 559 9.19 5.35 -35.10
CA ILE A 559 9.81 5.71 -33.83
C ILE A 559 11.24 5.14 -33.72
N PRO A 560 12.08 5.66 -32.82
CA PRO A 560 13.42 5.15 -32.60
C PRO A 560 13.34 3.74 -32.00
N ASN A 561 13.97 2.74 -32.63
CA ASN A 561 13.90 1.37 -32.12
C ASN A 561 14.59 1.23 -30.74
N LYS A 562 15.56 2.13 -30.41
CA LYS A 562 16.24 2.30 -29.10
C LYS A 562 16.86 3.72 -28.98
N GLY A 563 17.45 4.06 -27.83
CA GLY A 563 18.08 5.37 -27.56
C GLY A 563 19.24 5.78 -28.48
N ASN A 564 19.79 4.86 -29.29
CA ASN A 564 20.79 5.18 -30.32
C ASN A 564 20.29 4.79 -31.72
N ILE A 565 19.66 5.75 -32.41
CA ILE A 565 19.10 5.58 -33.76
C ILE A 565 20.18 5.16 -34.77
N LYS A 566 21.44 5.58 -34.60
CA LYS A 566 22.53 5.25 -35.53
C LYS A 566 22.82 3.76 -35.63
N ARG A 567 22.53 2.97 -34.59
CA ARG A 567 22.82 1.52 -34.55
C ARG A 567 21.57 0.67 -34.80
N TYR A 568 20.39 1.12 -34.37
CA TYR A 568 19.18 0.29 -34.33
C TYR A 568 18.06 0.75 -35.28
N GLY A 569 18.26 1.88 -35.98
CA GLY A 569 17.34 2.36 -37.00
C GLY A 569 15.99 2.86 -36.48
N TRP A 570 15.08 3.06 -37.43
CA TRP A 570 13.68 3.42 -37.19
C TRP A 570 12.81 2.18 -37.20
N LYS A 571 11.83 2.14 -36.29
CA LYS A 571 10.80 1.10 -36.21
C LYS A 571 9.47 1.72 -36.59
N LYS A 572 8.80 1.15 -37.59
CA LYS A 572 7.43 1.53 -37.96
C LYS A 572 6.46 0.87 -36.98
N GLN A 573 5.51 1.63 -36.49
CA GLN A 573 4.48 1.18 -35.54
C GLN A 573 3.14 1.77 -35.93
N TYR A 574 2.07 1.01 -35.71
CA TYR A 574 0.72 1.48 -35.95
C TYR A 574 0.23 2.26 -34.74
N VAL A 575 -0.31 3.45 -34.93
CA VAL A 575 -0.63 4.37 -33.84
C VAL A 575 -2.09 4.76 -33.88
N VAL A 576 -2.73 4.70 -32.72
CA VAL A 576 -4.11 5.13 -32.52
C VAL A 576 -4.09 6.26 -31.49
N VAL A 577 -4.61 7.42 -31.87
CA VAL A 577 -4.69 8.59 -30.99
C VAL A 577 -6.10 8.67 -30.41
N SER A 578 -6.18 8.65 -29.09
CA SER A 578 -7.40 8.92 -28.32
C SER A 578 -7.36 10.36 -27.78
N SER A 579 -8.42 10.83 -27.14
CA SER A 579 -8.46 12.22 -26.63
C SER A 579 -7.42 12.48 -25.52
N ARG A 580 -7.02 11.42 -24.80
CA ARG A 580 -6.12 11.49 -23.64
C ARG A 580 -4.82 10.70 -23.79
N LYS A 581 -4.74 9.77 -24.74
CA LYS A 581 -3.61 8.84 -24.88
C LYS A 581 -3.24 8.60 -26.35
N ILE A 582 -1.98 8.26 -26.60
CA ILE A 582 -1.47 7.78 -27.89
C ILE A 582 -0.99 6.35 -27.71
N LEU A 583 -1.61 5.42 -28.43
CA LEU A 583 -1.40 3.98 -28.32
C LEU A 583 -0.57 3.48 -29.50
N PHE A 584 0.50 2.74 -29.23
CA PHE A 584 1.41 2.21 -30.24
C PHE A 584 1.28 0.69 -30.33
N TYR A 585 1.03 0.16 -31.52
CA TYR A 585 0.95 -1.25 -31.85
C TYR A 585 2.09 -1.63 -32.79
N ASN A 586 2.49 -2.90 -32.83
CA ASN A 586 3.53 -3.33 -33.77
C ASN A 586 2.96 -3.36 -35.20
N ASP A 587 1.75 -3.88 -35.36
CA ASP A 587 1.03 -3.95 -36.63
C ASP A 587 -0.44 -3.53 -36.48
N GLU A 588 -1.11 -3.28 -37.61
CA GLU A 588 -2.54 -2.90 -37.65
C GLU A 588 -3.45 -4.04 -37.16
N GLN A 589 -3.08 -5.30 -37.43
CA GLN A 589 -3.83 -6.49 -36.98
C GLN A 589 -3.74 -6.68 -35.46
N ASP A 590 -2.62 -6.27 -34.84
CA ASP A 590 -2.42 -6.38 -33.39
C ASP A 590 -3.40 -5.50 -32.61
N LYS A 591 -3.96 -4.47 -33.25
CA LYS A 591 -4.95 -3.59 -32.64
C LYS A 591 -6.17 -4.35 -32.10
N GLU A 592 -6.62 -5.40 -32.80
CA GLU A 592 -7.81 -6.18 -32.41
C GLU A 592 -7.47 -7.40 -31.56
N GLN A 593 -6.23 -7.88 -31.66
CA GLN A 593 -5.81 -9.18 -31.10
C GLN A 593 -4.82 -9.06 -29.93
N SER A 594 -4.18 -7.91 -29.74
CA SER A 594 -3.05 -7.71 -28.84
C SER A 594 -3.05 -6.36 -28.15
N ASN A 595 -2.24 -6.24 -27.09
CA ASN A 595 -2.10 -5.01 -26.32
C ASN A 595 -1.14 -4.02 -26.99
N PRO A 596 -1.37 -2.71 -26.84
CA PRO A 596 -0.47 -1.68 -27.35
C PRO A 596 0.90 -1.84 -26.69
N CYS A 597 1.99 -1.88 -27.46
CA CYS A 597 3.35 -2.05 -26.95
C CYS A 597 3.92 -0.80 -26.25
N MET A 598 3.32 0.37 -26.45
CA MET A 598 3.66 1.62 -25.75
C MET A 598 2.42 2.51 -25.68
N VAL A 599 2.26 3.21 -24.56
CA VAL A 599 1.17 4.18 -24.35
C VAL A 599 1.76 5.50 -23.84
N LEU A 600 1.36 6.60 -24.48
CA LEU A 600 1.74 7.95 -24.07
C LEU A 600 0.50 8.72 -23.62
N ASP A 601 0.46 9.10 -22.35
CA ASP A 601 -0.56 10.01 -21.83
C ASP A 601 -0.31 11.43 -22.34
N ILE A 602 -1.29 11.99 -23.05
CA ILE A 602 -1.24 13.35 -23.62
C ILE A 602 -1.07 14.38 -22.50
N ASP A 603 -1.74 14.19 -21.37
CA ASP A 603 -1.64 15.06 -20.18
C ASP A 603 -0.25 15.05 -19.52
N LYS A 604 0.57 14.03 -19.82
CA LYS A 604 1.96 13.92 -19.31
C LYS A 604 3.01 14.35 -20.34
N LEU A 605 2.58 14.92 -21.47
CA LEU A 605 3.48 15.51 -22.47
C LEU A 605 3.69 16.99 -22.11
N PHE A 606 4.95 17.37 -21.87
CA PHE A 606 5.28 18.73 -21.41
C PHE A 606 5.73 19.65 -22.53
N HIS A 607 6.15 19.07 -23.66
CA HIS A 607 6.59 19.84 -24.80
C HIS A 607 6.46 19.02 -26.08
N VAL A 608 5.61 19.49 -26.98
CA VAL A 608 5.55 19.05 -28.38
C VAL A 608 5.98 20.24 -29.21
N ARG A 609 7.03 20.09 -30.01
CA ARG A 609 7.44 21.12 -30.96
C ARG A 609 7.83 20.54 -32.32
N PRO A 610 7.60 21.30 -33.41
CA PRO A 610 8.22 20.99 -34.68
C PRO A 610 9.74 21.07 -34.53
N VAL A 611 10.41 20.23 -35.29
CA VAL A 611 11.85 20.08 -35.23
C VAL A 611 12.51 20.98 -36.28
N THR A 612 13.70 21.51 -36.02
CA THR A 612 14.42 22.40 -36.96
C THR A 612 15.58 21.66 -37.66
N GLN A 613 16.14 22.22 -38.74
CA GLN A 613 17.32 21.64 -39.43
C GLN A 613 18.51 21.43 -38.48
N GLY A 614 18.65 22.27 -37.43
CA GLY A 614 19.68 22.11 -36.41
C GLY A 614 19.45 20.89 -35.50
N ASP A 615 18.18 20.50 -35.28
CA ASP A 615 17.83 19.34 -34.47
C ASP A 615 18.01 18.03 -35.26
N VAL A 616 17.72 18.02 -36.58
CA VAL A 616 17.82 16.83 -37.46
C VAL A 616 18.70 17.16 -38.68
N TYR A 617 19.99 17.40 -38.46
CA TYR A 617 20.92 17.83 -39.51
C TYR A 617 21.09 16.87 -40.72
N ARG A 618 20.52 15.65 -40.66
CA ARG A 618 20.55 14.64 -41.73
C ARG A 618 19.21 14.41 -42.42
N ALA A 619 18.13 15.00 -41.92
CA ALA A 619 16.85 14.95 -42.61
C ALA A 619 16.86 15.99 -43.74
N GLU A 620 16.27 15.62 -44.87
CA GLU A 620 16.10 16.55 -45.99
C GLU A 620 15.13 17.66 -45.60
N THR A 621 15.26 18.85 -46.19
CA THR A 621 14.45 20.02 -45.81
C THR A 621 12.94 19.78 -45.97
N GLU A 622 12.56 18.89 -46.88
CA GLU A 622 11.17 18.45 -47.10
C GLU A 622 10.62 17.50 -46.01
N GLU A 623 11.51 16.84 -45.27
CA GLU A 623 11.14 15.91 -44.19
C GLU A 623 10.97 16.60 -42.85
N ILE A 624 11.61 17.76 -42.65
CA ILE A 624 11.63 18.47 -41.36
C ILE A 624 10.25 18.84 -40.81
N PRO A 625 9.28 19.34 -41.61
CA PRO A 625 7.94 19.63 -41.14
C PRO A 625 7.19 18.40 -40.62
N LYS A 626 7.67 17.19 -40.93
CA LYS A 626 7.04 15.90 -40.63
C LYS A 626 7.62 15.25 -39.36
N ILE A 627 8.49 15.96 -38.64
CA ILE A 627 9.20 15.48 -37.45
C ILE A 627 8.76 16.29 -36.25
N PHE A 628 8.27 15.59 -35.22
CA PHE A 628 7.89 16.21 -33.96
C PHE A 628 8.78 15.69 -32.83
N GLN A 629 9.23 16.62 -31.98
CA GLN A 629 9.91 16.27 -30.75
C GLN A 629 8.91 16.33 -29.59
N VAL A 630 8.76 15.21 -28.90
CA VAL A 630 7.90 15.08 -27.73
C VAL A 630 8.77 14.86 -26.49
N LYS A 631 8.58 15.65 -25.43
CA LYS A 631 9.27 15.47 -24.13
C LYS A 631 8.28 15.03 -23.04
N ARG A 632 8.63 13.94 -22.35
CA ARG A 632 7.92 13.39 -21.18
C ARG A 632 8.74 13.63 -19.90
N LEU A 633 8.08 13.74 -18.74
CA LEU A 633 8.73 14.09 -17.45
C LEU A 633 9.62 12.99 -16.85
N LEU A 634 9.78 11.82 -17.49
CA LEU A 634 10.70 10.77 -17.07
C LEU A 634 11.47 10.22 -18.28
N ALA A 635 12.74 10.64 -18.37
CA ALA A 635 13.90 10.04 -19.05
C ALA A 635 13.72 9.06 -20.23
N GLN A 636 12.88 9.33 -21.22
CA GLN A 636 12.97 8.70 -22.55
C GLN A 636 12.63 9.73 -23.64
N PHE A 637 13.64 10.13 -24.41
CA PHE A 637 13.46 10.95 -25.62
C PHE A 637 12.87 10.06 -26.73
N VAL A 638 11.56 10.13 -26.94
CA VAL A 638 10.92 9.52 -28.12
C VAL A 638 10.80 10.60 -29.19
N ARG A 639 11.47 10.37 -30.33
CA ARG A 639 11.44 11.23 -31.52
C ARG A 639 10.50 10.58 -32.53
N LEU A 640 9.31 11.12 -32.73
CA LEU A 640 8.31 10.57 -33.65
C LEU A 640 8.50 11.20 -35.05
N VAL A 641 8.61 10.37 -36.09
CA VAL A 641 8.73 10.82 -37.49
C VAL A 641 7.80 10.02 -38.41
N ASN A 642 7.02 10.75 -39.22
CA ASN A 642 6.21 10.32 -40.38
C ASN A 642 4.97 9.45 -40.04
N VAL A 643 3.76 9.63 -40.61
CA VAL A 643 3.43 9.63 -42.07
C VAL A 643 2.06 10.30 -42.36
N TYR A 644 1.99 11.02 -43.49
CA TYR A 644 0.91 11.20 -44.50
C TYR A 644 -0.56 11.38 -44.05
N LEU A 645 -1.12 12.54 -44.44
CA LEU A 645 -2.47 12.67 -45.02
C LEU A 645 -2.31 12.77 -46.53
#